data_AF-A0A8D0MHK0-F1
#
_entry.id   AF-A0A8D0MHK0-F1
#
_cell.length_a   1.000
_cell.length_b   1.000
_cell.length_c   1.000
_cell.angle_alpha   90.00
_cell.angle_beta   90.00
_cell.angle_gamma   90.00
#
_symmetry.space_group_name_H-M   'P 1'
#
loop_
_entity.id
_entity.type
_entity.pdbx_description
1 polymer ?
#
loop_
_entity_poly.entity_id
_entity_poly.type
_entity_poly.pdbx_seq_one_letter_code
_entity_poly.pdbx_strand_id
1 'polypeptide(L)'
;MPPQLSNGLNHSAKVVRGTLDSLPQAVRDFVESSAKLCQPDQIHICDGSEEENQQLLSHMEEEGVIKRLKKYDNCWLALTDPRDVARIESKTVIITQEQRDAVPIPRSGLSQLGRWMSPEDFEKAFNARFPGCMKGRTLYVIPFSMGPLGSPLSKIGIELTDSPYVVASMRIMTRMGSAVLDALGAGEFIKGLHSVGCPLPLKQPLVNNWACNPELTLIAHLPDRREIISFGSGYGGNSLLGKKCFALRMAGRLAKEEGWLAEHMLILGVTNPEGQKKYFAAAFPSACGKTNLAMMNPTLPGWKVECVGDDIAWMKFDQQGNLRAINPENGFFGVAPGTSVKTNPNAIKTIQSNTIFTNVAETSDGGVYWEGIDQPLAPDIKLTSWKGTEWDPKDGEPCAHPNSRFCTPASQCPIIDPAWEAPEGVPIEGIIFGGRRPAGVPLVYEALSWQHGVFVGAAMRSEATAAAEHKGKVIMHDPFAMRPFFGYNFGKYLAHWLSMAQHPAAKLPKIFHVNWFRKDKDGRFLWPGFGENCRVLAWMFDRVQGKGGARLTPIGYVPEEAALDLRGLEAVRVSELFQVSKEFWEEEADEIHKYLEEQGRRGEKNVLQKKQQKGSPGIHGAPSVYRASCRCPWGAALRRAAGVVWPRVPPGSWRLLGVLREIQTHRALGGPHASCRSARPSLVAVLPSGRPHHTPQWRVPG
;
A
#
# COMPACT_ATOMS: atom_id res chain seq x y z
N MET A 1 13.05 -36.72 14.43
CA MET A 1 12.25 -37.62 13.58
C MET A 1 10.92 -37.93 14.28
N PRO A 2 9.77 -37.80 13.60
CA PRO A 2 8.51 -38.43 14.02
C PRO A 2 8.56 -39.96 13.72
N PRO A 3 8.09 -40.85 14.62
CA PRO A 3 8.07 -42.29 14.36
C PRO A 3 6.87 -42.71 13.49
N GLN A 4 7.10 -43.38 12.36
CA GLN A 4 6.04 -43.73 11.40
C GLN A 4 6.27 -45.09 10.70
N LEU A 5 5.19 -45.69 10.19
CA LEU A 5 5.14 -47.09 9.72
C LEU A 5 5.25 -47.28 8.19
N SER A 6 5.39 -46.21 7.39
CA SER A 6 5.58 -46.34 5.94
C SER A 6 6.35 -45.16 5.33
N ASN A 7 7.08 -45.41 4.25
CA ASN A 7 8.00 -44.44 3.63
C ASN A 7 7.29 -43.24 2.96
N GLY A 8 5.96 -43.25 2.82
CA GLY A 8 5.20 -42.25 2.06
C GLY A 8 5.16 -40.82 2.65
N LEU A 9 5.84 -40.59 3.78
CA LEU A 9 5.91 -39.30 4.47
C LEU A 9 7.36 -38.81 4.66
N ASN A 10 8.38 -39.61 4.32
CA ASN A 10 9.78 -39.16 4.40
C ASN A 10 10.17 -38.39 3.13
N HIS A 11 9.84 -37.09 3.12
CA HIS A 11 10.12 -36.20 1.99
C HIS A 11 11.62 -35.95 1.72
N SER A 12 12.52 -36.35 2.63
CA SER A 12 13.97 -36.15 2.51
C SER A 12 14.55 -36.76 1.23
N ALA A 13 14.01 -37.89 0.76
CA ALA A 13 14.43 -38.55 -0.48
C ALA A 13 14.01 -37.81 -1.77
N LYS A 14 13.25 -36.71 -1.66
CA LYS A 14 12.88 -35.80 -2.77
C LYS A 14 13.65 -34.48 -2.76
N VAL A 15 14.51 -34.23 -1.76
CA VAL A 15 15.23 -32.97 -1.64
C VAL A 15 16.40 -32.94 -2.61
N VAL A 16 16.43 -31.97 -3.53
CA VAL A 16 17.49 -31.79 -4.52
C VAL A 16 18.46 -30.65 -4.18
N ARG A 17 18.07 -29.73 -3.29
CA ARG A 17 18.93 -28.68 -2.73
C ARG A 17 18.57 -28.39 -1.28
N GLY A 18 19.59 -28.21 -0.43
CA GLY A 18 19.46 -28.06 1.02
C GLY A 18 19.13 -29.38 1.76
N THR A 19 18.65 -29.29 3.00
CA THR A 19 18.12 -30.44 3.75
C THR A 19 16.96 -30.03 4.67
N LEU A 20 15.96 -30.91 4.83
CA LEU A 20 14.84 -30.71 5.77
C LEU A 20 15.28 -30.81 7.24
N ASP A 21 16.42 -31.46 7.51
CA ASP A 21 16.92 -31.66 8.88
C ASP A 21 17.60 -30.41 9.47
N SER A 22 17.99 -29.43 8.65
CA SER A 22 18.53 -28.13 9.09
C SER A 22 17.48 -27.01 9.13
N LEU A 23 16.24 -27.27 8.67
CA LEU A 23 15.16 -26.30 8.77
C LEU A 23 14.65 -26.20 10.22
N PRO A 24 14.31 -25.00 10.72
CA PRO A 24 13.59 -24.86 11.98
C PRO A 24 12.29 -25.67 11.96
N GLN A 25 11.94 -26.33 13.07
CA GLN A 25 10.86 -27.32 13.10
C GLN A 25 9.54 -26.82 12.49
N ALA A 26 9.10 -25.60 12.82
CA ALA A 26 7.87 -25.04 12.26
C ALA A 26 7.94 -24.76 10.74
N VAL A 27 9.12 -24.47 10.20
CA VAL A 27 9.37 -24.35 8.75
C VAL A 27 9.32 -25.72 8.09
N ARG A 28 9.99 -26.72 8.70
CA ARG A 28 9.95 -28.12 8.25
C ARG A 28 8.52 -28.66 8.22
N ASP A 29 7.75 -28.48 9.29
CA ASP A 29 6.36 -28.93 9.40
C ASP A 29 5.49 -28.32 8.28
N PHE A 30 5.72 -27.04 7.95
CA PHE A 30 5.02 -26.35 6.86
C PHE A 30 5.43 -26.87 5.47
N VAL A 31 6.72 -27.16 5.25
CA VAL A 31 7.21 -27.77 4.00
C VAL A 31 6.68 -29.20 3.83
N GLU A 32 6.82 -30.07 4.84
CA GLU A 32 6.42 -31.48 4.77
C GLU A 32 4.89 -31.62 4.63
N SER A 33 4.09 -30.82 5.35
CA SER A 33 2.63 -30.84 5.19
C SER A 33 2.16 -30.32 3.83
N SER A 34 2.81 -29.28 3.30
CA SER A 34 2.50 -28.74 1.97
C SER A 34 2.95 -29.69 0.84
N ALA A 35 4.10 -30.35 0.99
CA ALA A 35 4.57 -31.36 0.04
C ALA A 35 3.66 -32.60 0.04
N LYS A 36 3.18 -33.05 1.21
CA LYS A 36 2.19 -34.12 1.31
C LYS A 36 0.88 -33.78 0.58
N LEU A 37 0.41 -32.54 0.69
CA LEU A 37 -0.80 -32.05 0.02
C LEU A 37 -0.61 -31.90 -1.50
N CYS A 38 0.42 -31.17 -1.91
CA CYS A 38 0.59 -30.73 -3.29
C CYS A 38 1.26 -31.79 -4.18
N GLN A 39 1.89 -32.80 -3.58
CA GLN A 39 2.58 -33.93 -4.22
C GLN A 39 3.65 -33.53 -5.25
N PRO A 40 4.59 -32.61 -4.94
CA PRO A 40 5.70 -32.29 -5.83
C PRO A 40 6.62 -33.50 -6.00
N ASP A 41 7.32 -33.57 -7.13
CA ASP A 41 8.25 -34.65 -7.44
C ASP A 41 9.61 -34.42 -6.76
N GLN A 42 10.03 -33.16 -6.66
CA GLN A 42 11.26 -32.71 -6.01
C GLN A 42 10.98 -31.57 -5.00
N ILE A 43 11.90 -31.34 -4.06
CA ILE A 43 11.90 -30.19 -3.12
C ILE A 43 13.25 -29.49 -3.23
N HIS A 44 13.23 -28.17 -3.44
CA HIS A 44 14.42 -27.33 -3.55
C HIS A 44 14.36 -26.27 -2.46
N ILE A 45 15.27 -26.30 -1.48
CA ILE A 45 15.37 -25.25 -0.47
C ILE A 45 16.29 -24.16 -1.03
N CYS A 46 15.76 -22.96 -1.23
CA CYS A 46 16.46 -21.86 -1.86
C CYS A 46 17.50 -21.25 -0.91
N ASP A 47 18.72 -21.08 -1.39
CA ASP A 47 19.82 -20.48 -0.63
C ASP A 47 20.10 -19.01 -0.97
N GLY A 48 19.53 -18.49 -2.07
CA GLY A 48 19.67 -17.11 -2.51
C GLY A 48 20.98 -16.79 -3.24
N SER A 49 21.85 -17.77 -3.45
CA SER A 49 23.14 -17.62 -4.14
C SER A 49 23.00 -17.12 -5.58
N GLU A 50 24.09 -16.61 -6.16
CA GLU A 50 24.09 -16.22 -7.58
C GLU A 50 24.17 -17.46 -8.47
N GLU A 51 24.81 -18.52 -7.98
CA GLU A 51 24.87 -19.84 -8.59
C GLU A 51 23.47 -20.47 -8.71
N GLU A 52 22.63 -20.38 -7.67
CA GLU A 52 21.21 -20.73 -7.73
C GLU A 52 20.44 -19.91 -8.77
N ASN A 53 20.64 -18.59 -8.76
CA ASN A 53 19.98 -17.67 -9.68
C ASN A 53 20.31 -17.99 -11.14
N GLN A 54 21.59 -18.15 -11.46
CA GLN A 54 22.04 -18.49 -12.82
C GLN A 54 21.54 -19.86 -13.28
N GLN A 55 21.54 -20.87 -12.40
CA GLN A 55 20.99 -22.19 -12.70
C GLN A 55 19.48 -22.12 -13.04
N LEU A 56 18.69 -21.40 -12.25
CA LEU A 56 17.25 -21.23 -12.49
C LEU A 56 16.95 -20.41 -13.76
N LEU A 57 17.74 -19.38 -14.04
CA LEU A 57 17.59 -18.55 -15.24
C LEU A 57 17.96 -19.33 -16.52
N SER A 58 19.07 -20.06 -16.53
CA SER A 58 19.44 -20.95 -17.64
C SER A 58 18.39 -22.04 -17.87
N HIS A 59 17.91 -22.70 -16.81
CA HIS A 59 16.85 -23.71 -16.92
C HIS A 59 15.55 -23.15 -17.52
N MET A 60 15.13 -21.95 -17.11
CA MET A 60 13.96 -21.28 -17.71
C MET A 60 14.18 -20.82 -19.16
N GLU A 61 15.41 -20.55 -19.57
CA GLU A 61 15.77 -20.26 -20.96
C GLU A 61 15.76 -21.53 -21.83
N GLU A 62 16.25 -22.65 -21.30
CA GLU A 62 16.20 -23.97 -21.94
C GLU A 62 14.75 -24.50 -22.09
N GLU A 63 13.88 -24.28 -21.11
CA GLU A 63 12.44 -24.58 -21.23
C GLU A 63 11.66 -23.54 -22.07
N GLY A 64 12.30 -22.44 -22.48
CA GLY A 64 11.65 -21.36 -23.25
C GLY A 64 10.55 -20.62 -22.47
N VAL A 65 10.64 -20.59 -21.14
CA VAL A 65 9.77 -19.81 -20.23
C VAL A 65 10.23 -18.36 -20.15
N ILE A 66 11.53 -18.12 -20.26
CA ILE A 66 12.14 -16.79 -20.42
C ILE A 66 13.12 -16.79 -21.60
N LYS A 67 13.58 -15.59 -21.98
CA LYS A 67 14.60 -15.38 -23.01
C LYS A 67 15.60 -14.31 -22.58
N ARG A 68 16.91 -14.53 -22.81
CA ARG A 68 17.96 -13.55 -22.52
C ARG A 68 17.91 -12.36 -23.49
N LEU A 69 17.96 -11.16 -22.93
CA LEU A 69 18.00 -9.89 -23.65
C LEU A 69 19.46 -9.52 -23.97
N LYS A 70 20.02 -10.09 -25.04
CA LYS A 70 21.44 -9.97 -25.48
C LYS A 70 21.99 -8.54 -25.62
N LYS A 71 21.16 -7.49 -25.58
CA LYS A 71 21.58 -6.07 -25.61
C LYS A 71 21.99 -5.52 -24.24
N TYR A 72 21.66 -6.22 -23.16
CA TYR A 72 21.82 -5.78 -21.77
C TYR A 72 22.52 -6.84 -20.91
N ASP A 73 23.04 -6.45 -19.75
CA ASP A 73 23.78 -7.36 -18.88
C ASP A 73 22.85 -8.17 -17.99
N ASN A 74 22.86 -9.50 -18.11
CA ASN A 74 22.02 -10.41 -17.30
C ASN A 74 20.52 -10.01 -17.24
N CYS A 75 19.96 -9.46 -18.32
CA CYS A 75 18.54 -9.12 -18.41
C CYS A 75 17.74 -10.19 -19.17
N TRP A 76 16.46 -10.30 -18.83
CA TRP A 76 15.61 -11.41 -19.22
C TRP A 76 14.20 -10.93 -19.58
N LEU A 77 13.52 -11.65 -20.48
CA LEU A 77 12.15 -11.37 -20.89
C LEU A 77 11.27 -12.60 -20.67
N ALA A 78 10.15 -12.41 -19.96
CA ALA A 78 9.06 -13.38 -19.83
C ALA A 78 7.80 -12.85 -20.55
N LEU A 79 7.14 -13.70 -21.34
CA LEU A 79 5.86 -13.39 -22.00
C LEU A 79 4.79 -14.35 -21.45
N THR A 80 3.77 -13.82 -20.79
CA THR A 80 2.76 -14.61 -20.08
C THR A 80 1.63 -15.08 -20.99
N ASP A 81 0.76 -15.96 -20.48
CA ASP A 81 -0.59 -16.12 -21.03
C ASP A 81 -1.32 -14.75 -20.92
N PRO A 82 -1.99 -14.25 -21.98
CA PRO A 82 -2.78 -13.02 -21.95
C PRO A 82 -3.90 -12.97 -20.91
N ARG A 83 -4.29 -14.11 -20.32
CA ARG A 83 -5.25 -14.23 -19.22
C ARG A 83 -4.63 -13.94 -17.84
N ASP A 84 -3.29 -13.94 -17.72
CA ASP A 84 -2.54 -13.81 -16.47
C ASP A 84 -1.57 -12.61 -16.52
N VAL A 85 -2.13 -11.40 -16.63
CA VAL A 85 -1.39 -10.15 -16.94
C VAL A 85 -1.57 -9.01 -15.91
N ALA A 86 -2.36 -9.25 -14.87
CA ALA A 86 -2.75 -8.26 -13.88
C ALA A 86 -3.16 -8.90 -12.54
N ARG A 87 -3.34 -8.05 -11.51
CA ARG A 87 -4.06 -8.46 -10.30
C ARG A 87 -5.54 -8.62 -10.62
N ILE A 88 -6.19 -9.60 -10.01
CA ILE A 88 -7.64 -9.81 -10.15
C ILE A 88 -8.29 -9.54 -8.79
N GLU A 89 -8.74 -8.30 -8.57
CA GLU A 89 -9.35 -7.83 -7.33
C GLU A 89 -10.59 -8.67 -6.97
N SER A 90 -11.36 -9.08 -7.98
CA SER A 90 -12.52 -9.97 -7.84
C SER A 90 -12.19 -11.40 -7.40
N LYS A 91 -10.95 -11.88 -7.60
CA LYS A 91 -10.45 -13.20 -7.14
C LYS A 91 -9.50 -13.10 -5.94
N THR A 92 -9.32 -11.89 -5.40
CA THR A 92 -8.54 -11.62 -4.20
C THR A 92 -9.46 -11.58 -2.98
N VAL A 93 -9.23 -12.42 -1.97
CA VAL A 93 -10.13 -12.56 -0.81
C VAL A 93 -9.40 -12.57 0.53
N ILE A 94 -10.10 -12.14 1.59
CA ILE A 94 -9.65 -12.20 2.98
C ILE A 94 -10.62 -13.07 3.77
N ILE A 95 -10.08 -14.01 4.54
CA ILE A 95 -10.84 -14.97 5.34
C ILE A 95 -10.70 -14.57 6.81
N THR A 96 -11.83 -14.24 7.42
CA THR A 96 -12.00 -13.99 8.85
C THR A 96 -13.29 -14.67 9.31
N GLN A 97 -13.41 -14.99 10.61
CA GLN A 97 -14.64 -15.58 11.14
C GLN A 97 -15.87 -14.71 10.85
N GLU A 98 -15.75 -13.40 11.12
CA GLU A 98 -16.77 -12.39 10.82
C GLU A 98 -16.41 -11.62 9.55
N GLN A 99 -17.36 -11.49 8.61
CA GLN A 99 -17.21 -10.66 7.41
C GLN A 99 -16.81 -9.22 7.76
N ARG A 100 -17.34 -8.72 8.88
CA ARG A 100 -17.19 -7.32 9.30
C ARG A 100 -15.76 -6.95 9.69
N ASP A 101 -14.90 -7.92 10.03
CA ASP A 101 -13.51 -7.64 10.38
C ASP A 101 -12.60 -7.55 9.14
N ALA A 102 -12.94 -8.26 8.06
CA ALA A 102 -12.31 -8.08 6.75
C ALA A 102 -12.78 -6.81 6.04
N VAL A 103 -14.09 -6.54 5.98
CA VAL A 103 -14.67 -5.40 5.23
C VAL A 103 -15.79 -4.70 6.01
N PRO A 104 -16.02 -3.40 5.78
CA PRO A 104 -17.28 -2.77 6.17
C PRO A 104 -18.48 -3.47 5.51
N ILE A 105 -19.59 -3.61 6.24
CA ILE A 105 -20.84 -4.12 5.66
C ILE A 105 -21.53 -2.96 4.93
N PRO A 106 -21.61 -2.98 3.58
CA PRO A 106 -22.21 -1.88 2.83
C PRO A 106 -23.72 -1.84 3.04
N ARG A 107 -24.35 -0.71 2.66
CA ARG A 107 -25.82 -0.58 2.68
C ARG A 107 -26.51 -1.33 1.56
N SER A 108 -25.82 -1.49 0.43
CA SER A 108 -26.34 -2.08 -0.80
C SER A 108 -25.18 -2.53 -1.68
N GLY A 109 -25.38 -3.61 -2.44
CA GLY A 109 -24.36 -4.16 -3.34
C GLY A 109 -23.18 -4.82 -2.62
N LEU A 110 -22.08 -4.99 -3.35
CA LEU A 110 -20.81 -5.50 -2.84
C LEU A 110 -19.96 -4.36 -2.27
N SER A 111 -19.08 -4.66 -1.29
CA SER A 111 -18.11 -3.68 -0.83
C SER A 111 -17.10 -3.36 -1.93
N GLN A 112 -16.67 -2.10 -2.01
CA GLN A 112 -15.59 -1.67 -2.89
C GLN A 112 -14.22 -1.72 -2.19
N LEU A 113 -14.17 -2.09 -0.90
CA LEU A 113 -13.02 -1.93 0.00
C LEU A 113 -12.34 -3.26 0.35
N GLY A 114 -12.46 -4.25 -0.53
CA GLY A 114 -11.99 -5.63 -0.33
C GLY A 114 -13.12 -6.65 -0.54
N ARG A 115 -12.76 -7.94 -0.54
CA ARG A 115 -13.70 -9.05 -0.67
C ARG A 115 -13.45 -10.06 0.44
N TRP A 116 -14.51 -10.44 1.14
CA TRP A 116 -14.47 -11.50 2.15
C TRP A 116 -14.89 -12.85 1.55
N MET A 117 -14.37 -13.94 2.12
CA MET A 117 -14.79 -15.31 1.87
C MET A 117 -14.93 -16.01 3.24
N SER A 118 -15.98 -16.81 3.42
CA SER A 118 -16.15 -17.55 4.67
C SER A 118 -15.05 -18.61 4.84
N PRO A 119 -14.68 -18.99 6.07
CA PRO A 119 -13.73 -20.09 6.27
C PRO A 119 -14.20 -21.41 5.63
N GLU A 120 -15.51 -21.69 5.66
CA GLU A 120 -16.09 -22.91 5.07
C GLU A 120 -15.97 -22.92 3.54
N ASP A 121 -16.26 -21.79 2.88
CA ASP A 121 -16.16 -21.68 1.43
C ASP A 121 -14.70 -21.62 0.95
N PHE A 122 -13.80 -21.08 1.78
CA PHE A 122 -12.37 -21.16 1.53
C PHE A 122 -11.87 -22.61 1.60
N GLU A 123 -12.22 -23.38 2.64
CA GLU A 123 -11.79 -24.78 2.74
C GLU A 123 -12.35 -25.63 1.59
N LYS A 124 -13.61 -25.41 1.15
CA LYS A 124 -14.13 -26.00 -0.11
C LYS A 124 -13.27 -25.61 -1.32
N ALA A 125 -12.96 -24.33 -1.47
CA ALA A 125 -12.18 -23.81 -2.60
C ALA A 125 -10.73 -24.33 -2.61
N PHE A 126 -10.13 -24.50 -1.44
CA PHE A 126 -8.77 -25.02 -1.22
C PHE A 126 -8.66 -26.50 -1.57
N ASN A 127 -9.58 -27.32 -1.05
CA ASN A 127 -9.64 -28.75 -1.35
C ASN A 127 -9.96 -29.05 -2.83
N ALA A 128 -10.64 -28.13 -3.53
CA ALA A 128 -10.85 -28.20 -4.98
C ALA A 128 -9.63 -27.76 -5.84
N ARG A 129 -8.49 -27.40 -5.23
CA ARG A 129 -7.34 -26.79 -5.91
C ARG A 129 -6.00 -27.46 -5.61
N PHE A 130 -5.62 -27.50 -4.33
CA PHE A 130 -4.25 -27.85 -3.93
C PHE A 130 -3.89 -29.35 -3.88
N PRO A 131 -4.81 -30.31 -3.63
CA PRO A 131 -4.47 -31.73 -3.65
C PRO A 131 -3.84 -32.18 -4.99
N GLY A 132 -2.55 -32.53 -4.94
CA GLY A 132 -1.78 -32.96 -6.11
C GLY A 132 -1.43 -31.87 -7.14
N CYS A 133 -1.57 -30.58 -6.80
CA CYS A 133 -1.38 -29.48 -7.77
C CYS A 133 0.05 -29.30 -8.31
N MET A 134 1.06 -29.80 -7.61
CA MET A 134 2.49 -29.68 -7.99
C MET A 134 3.07 -30.97 -8.57
N LYS A 135 2.25 -31.98 -8.87
CA LYS A 135 2.72 -33.27 -9.41
C LYS A 135 3.59 -33.08 -10.66
N GLY A 136 4.74 -33.73 -10.71
CA GLY A 136 5.74 -33.57 -11.78
C GLY A 136 6.50 -32.24 -11.75
N ARG A 137 6.40 -31.43 -10.69
CA ARG A 137 7.12 -30.18 -10.51
C ARG A 137 8.00 -30.21 -9.25
N THR A 138 8.98 -29.33 -9.22
CA THR A 138 9.77 -29.00 -8.03
C THR A 138 8.99 -28.04 -7.14
N LEU A 139 8.89 -28.34 -5.85
CA LEU A 139 8.46 -27.37 -4.84
C LEU A 139 9.69 -26.60 -4.33
N TYR A 140 9.76 -25.33 -4.68
CA TYR A 140 10.75 -24.38 -4.18
C TYR A 140 10.30 -23.85 -2.80
N VAL A 141 11.23 -23.86 -1.84
CA VAL A 141 11.07 -23.30 -0.50
C VAL A 141 11.89 -22.01 -0.46
N ILE A 142 11.21 -20.86 -0.50
CA ILE A 142 11.80 -19.52 -0.52
C ILE A 142 11.74 -18.93 0.90
N PRO A 143 12.84 -18.92 1.67
CA PRO A 143 12.92 -18.14 2.90
C PRO A 143 13.22 -16.67 2.58
N PHE A 144 12.36 -15.75 3.01
CA PHE A 144 12.50 -14.33 2.67
C PHE A 144 12.19 -13.38 3.83
N SER A 145 12.91 -12.26 3.87
CA SER A 145 12.69 -11.16 4.82
C SER A 145 12.09 -9.96 4.09
N MET A 146 11.00 -9.45 4.65
CA MET A 146 10.46 -8.13 4.31
C MET A 146 11.09 -7.10 5.23
N GLY A 147 11.83 -6.16 4.63
CA GLY A 147 12.71 -5.17 5.27
C GLY A 147 14.13 -5.69 5.51
N PRO A 148 15.05 -4.80 5.96
CA PRO A 148 16.45 -5.14 6.22
C PRO A 148 16.60 -6.23 7.28
N LEU A 149 17.49 -7.20 7.04
CA LEU A 149 17.77 -8.26 8.02
C LEU A 149 18.23 -7.63 9.35
N GLY A 150 17.60 -8.06 10.46
CA GLY A 150 17.85 -7.51 11.79
C GLY A 150 17.09 -6.21 12.15
N SER A 151 16.31 -5.61 11.22
CA SER A 151 15.45 -4.48 11.58
C SER A 151 14.34 -4.89 12.56
N PRO A 152 14.06 -4.12 13.63
CA PRO A 152 12.91 -4.36 14.53
C PRO A 152 11.55 -4.10 13.86
N LEU A 153 11.52 -3.61 12.62
CA LEU A 153 10.30 -3.49 11.80
C LEU A 153 10.15 -4.65 10.80
N SER A 154 11.20 -5.44 10.56
CA SER A 154 11.16 -6.55 9.61
C SER A 154 10.30 -7.72 10.07
N LYS A 155 9.81 -8.48 9.09
CA LYS A 155 9.03 -9.70 9.30
C LYS A 155 9.45 -10.73 8.25
N ILE A 156 9.59 -11.98 8.67
CA ILE A 156 10.03 -13.08 7.81
C ILE A 156 8.81 -13.86 7.27
N GLY A 157 8.93 -14.36 6.05
CA GLY A 157 8.02 -15.33 5.46
C GLY A 157 8.76 -16.53 4.88
N ILE A 158 8.03 -17.62 4.71
CA ILE A 158 8.45 -18.78 3.93
C ILE A 158 7.41 -18.93 2.81
N GLU A 159 7.82 -18.78 1.56
CA GLU A 159 6.96 -18.97 0.39
C GLU A 159 7.28 -20.31 -0.29
N LEU A 160 6.23 -21.09 -0.53
CA LEU A 160 6.27 -22.40 -1.17
C LEU A 160 5.69 -22.26 -2.57
N THR A 161 6.45 -22.55 -3.63
CA THR A 161 6.01 -22.37 -5.02
C THR A 161 6.49 -23.45 -5.98
N ASP A 162 5.75 -23.68 -7.06
CA ASP A 162 6.08 -24.56 -8.19
C ASP A 162 6.57 -23.81 -9.45
N SER A 163 7.01 -22.55 -9.29
CA SER A 163 7.41 -21.66 -10.38
C SER A 163 8.82 -21.08 -10.19
N PRO A 164 9.81 -21.41 -11.04
CA PRO A 164 11.15 -20.82 -10.96
C PRO A 164 11.18 -19.31 -11.25
N TYR A 165 10.23 -18.81 -12.06
CA TYR A 165 10.04 -17.38 -12.30
C TYR A 165 9.75 -16.60 -11.01
N VAL A 166 8.96 -17.22 -10.11
CA VAL A 166 8.62 -16.66 -8.80
C VAL A 166 9.85 -16.65 -7.89
N VAL A 167 10.68 -17.70 -7.90
CA VAL A 167 11.94 -17.73 -7.13
C VAL A 167 12.88 -16.60 -7.57
N ALA A 168 13.16 -16.48 -8.86
CA ALA A 168 14.04 -15.43 -9.40
C ALA A 168 13.49 -14.02 -9.13
N SER A 169 12.18 -13.82 -9.27
CA SER A 169 11.52 -12.55 -8.96
C SER A 169 11.52 -12.22 -7.46
N MET A 170 11.33 -13.21 -6.58
CA MET A 170 11.38 -13.02 -5.12
C MET A 170 12.80 -12.72 -4.64
N ARG A 171 13.84 -13.30 -5.27
CA ARG A 171 15.25 -12.95 -5.02
C ARG A 171 15.55 -11.47 -5.28
N ILE A 172 14.94 -10.88 -6.31
CA ILE A 172 15.05 -9.45 -6.61
C ILE A 172 14.21 -8.60 -5.64
N MET A 173 12.96 -9.01 -5.37
CA MET A 173 11.99 -8.18 -4.65
C MET A 173 12.07 -8.27 -3.12
N THR A 174 12.76 -9.27 -2.57
CA THR A 174 12.91 -9.51 -1.12
C THR A 174 14.37 -9.83 -0.77
N ARG A 175 14.76 -9.81 0.51
CA ARG A 175 16.04 -10.41 0.93
C ARG A 175 15.78 -11.91 1.10
N MET A 176 16.38 -12.75 0.28
CA MET A 176 16.05 -14.17 0.13
C MET A 176 17.27 -15.06 0.41
N GLY A 177 17.06 -16.23 1.02
CA GLY A 177 18.09 -17.27 1.13
C GLY A 177 18.47 -17.68 2.56
N SER A 178 19.59 -18.39 2.71
CA SER A 178 19.97 -19.07 3.96
C SER A 178 20.07 -18.13 5.18
N ALA A 179 20.60 -16.92 5.00
CA ALA A 179 20.72 -15.92 6.07
C ALA A 179 19.36 -15.51 6.66
N VAL A 180 18.25 -15.73 5.94
CA VAL A 180 16.88 -15.53 6.46
C VAL A 180 16.46 -16.67 7.39
N LEU A 181 16.86 -17.92 7.11
CA LEU A 181 16.62 -19.06 8.01
C LEU A 181 17.42 -18.90 9.31
N ASP A 182 18.67 -18.45 9.21
CA ASP A 182 19.54 -18.17 10.36
C ASP A 182 18.94 -17.04 11.23
N ALA A 183 18.46 -15.96 10.61
CA ALA A 183 17.79 -14.85 11.30
C ALA A 183 16.40 -15.21 11.85
N LEU A 184 15.72 -16.21 11.28
CA LEU A 184 14.42 -16.69 11.75
C LEU A 184 14.57 -17.55 13.01
N GLY A 185 15.49 -18.52 12.99
CA GLY A 185 15.61 -19.52 14.05
C GLY A 185 14.26 -20.17 14.38
N ALA A 186 13.88 -20.19 15.66
CA ALA A 186 12.58 -20.68 16.12
C ALA A 186 11.46 -19.61 16.12
N GLY A 187 11.64 -18.49 15.41
CA GLY A 187 10.71 -17.36 15.37
C GLY A 187 9.44 -17.61 14.55
N GLU A 188 8.49 -16.67 14.66
CA GLU A 188 7.25 -16.70 13.88
C GLU A 188 7.45 -16.13 12.47
N PHE A 189 6.87 -16.79 11.46
CA PHE A 189 6.92 -16.37 10.06
C PHE A 189 5.52 -16.37 9.42
N ILE A 190 5.37 -15.66 8.30
CA ILE A 190 4.17 -15.78 7.44
C ILE A 190 4.33 -16.96 6.49
N LYS A 191 3.33 -17.85 6.49
CA LYS A 191 3.25 -19.01 5.60
C LYS A 191 2.68 -18.60 4.25
N GLY A 192 3.49 -18.59 3.20
CA GLY A 192 3.05 -18.41 1.82
C GLY A 192 2.97 -19.76 1.10
N LEU A 193 1.82 -20.09 0.52
CA LEU A 193 1.66 -21.24 -0.38
C LEU A 193 1.13 -20.76 -1.72
N HIS A 194 1.92 -20.93 -2.78
CA HIS A 194 1.60 -20.57 -4.15
C HIS A 194 1.65 -21.81 -5.06
N SER A 195 0.70 -21.96 -5.99
CA SER A 195 0.82 -22.88 -7.12
C SER A 195 0.25 -22.26 -8.39
N VAL A 196 0.92 -22.45 -9.52
CA VAL A 196 0.40 -22.08 -10.85
C VAL A 196 -0.85 -22.91 -11.25
N GLY A 197 -1.13 -24.01 -10.55
CA GLY A 197 -2.33 -24.82 -10.74
C GLY A 197 -2.30 -25.72 -11.98
N CYS A 198 -1.10 -26.09 -12.45
CA CYS A 198 -0.84 -26.84 -13.68
C CYS A 198 0.01 -28.11 -13.42
N PRO A 199 -0.51 -29.12 -12.68
CA PRO A 199 0.19 -30.39 -12.47
C PRO A 199 0.45 -31.13 -13.77
N LEU A 200 1.50 -31.96 -13.79
CA LEU A 200 1.85 -32.83 -14.92
C LEU A 200 1.27 -34.24 -14.77
N PRO A 201 0.96 -34.94 -15.89
CA PRO A 201 0.92 -34.42 -17.26
C PRO A 201 -0.17 -33.35 -17.42
N LEU A 202 0.10 -32.37 -18.28
CA LEU A 202 -0.75 -31.18 -18.45
C LEU A 202 -2.19 -31.55 -18.87
N LYS A 203 -3.17 -30.93 -18.21
CA LYS A 203 -4.60 -31.08 -18.53
C LYS A 203 -5.10 -30.12 -19.61
N GLN A 204 -4.33 -29.09 -19.93
CA GLN A 204 -4.58 -28.09 -20.97
C GLN A 204 -3.24 -27.68 -21.61
N PRO A 205 -3.21 -27.26 -22.89
CA PRO A 205 -2.00 -26.69 -23.49
C PRO A 205 -1.53 -25.43 -22.75
N LEU A 206 -0.21 -25.22 -22.69
CA LEU A 206 0.36 -23.94 -22.26
C LEU A 206 0.24 -22.91 -23.38
N VAL A 207 0.03 -21.64 -23.01
CA VAL A 207 0.14 -20.48 -23.90
C VAL A 207 1.45 -19.78 -23.53
N ASN A 208 2.31 -19.49 -24.52
CA ASN A 208 3.60 -18.81 -24.32
C ASN A 208 4.52 -19.50 -23.27
N ASN A 209 4.43 -20.82 -23.13
CA ASN A 209 5.06 -21.63 -22.06
C ASN A 209 4.71 -21.20 -20.63
N TRP A 210 3.72 -20.31 -20.45
CA TRP A 210 3.33 -19.76 -19.16
C TRP A 210 2.30 -20.65 -18.46
N ALA A 211 2.72 -21.28 -17.37
CA ALA A 211 1.83 -22.07 -16.53
C ALA A 211 0.92 -21.14 -15.69
N CYS A 212 -0.39 -21.23 -15.94
CA CYS A 212 -1.43 -20.58 -15.14
C CYS A 212 -2.76 -21.35 -15.24
N ASN A 213 -3.66 -21.10 -14.28
CA ASN A 213 -5.01 -21.64 -14.23
C ASN A 213 -6.01 -20.49 -14.00
N PRO A 214 -6.33 -19.70 -15.04
CA PRO A 214 -7.12 -18.48 -14.91
C PRO A 214 -8.52 -18.75 -14.35
N GLU A 215 -9.12 -19.88 -14.72
CA GLU A 215 -10.48 -20.26 -14.33
C GLU A 215 -10.56 -20.54 -12.82
N LEU A 216 -9.60 -21.27 -12.25
CA LEU A 216 -9.54 -21.56 -10.81
C LEU A 216 -8.79 -20.51 -9.98
N THR A 217 -8.22 -19.46 -10.59
CA THR A 217 -7.40 -18.46 -9.88
C THR A 217 -8.05 -17.95 -8.58
N LEU A 218 -7.29 -17.90 -7.48
CA LEU A 218 -7.75 -17.46 -6.16
C LEU A 218 -6.55 -16.98 -5.33
N ILE A 219 -6.62 -15.77 -4.78
CA ILE A 219 -5.56 -15.19 -3.92
C ILE A 219 -6.15 -14.90 -2.54
N ALA A 220 -5.92 -15.82 -1.59
CA ALA A 220 -6.53 -15.83 -0.26
C ALA A 220 -5.55 -15.39 0.84
N HIS A 221 -6.09 -14.72 1.86
CA HIS A 221 -5.35 -14.20 3.01
C HIS A 221 -6.08 -14.63 4.29
N LEU A 222 -5.42 -15.39 5.15
CA LEU A 222 -5.96 -15.94 6.40
C LEU A 222 -5.15 -15.37 7.57
N PRO A 223 -5.35 -14.09 7.95
CA PRO A 223 -4.50 -13.41 8.92
C PRO A 223 -4.49 -14.06 10.30
N ASP A 224 -5.61 -14.63 10.76
CA ASP A 224 -5.69 -15.36 12.03
C ASP A 224 -4.84 -16.64 12.05
N ARG A 225 -4.53 -17.21 10.88
CA ARG A 225 -3.64 -18.36 10.69
C ARG A 225 -2.22 -17.96 10.24
N ARG A 226 -1.97 -16.67 10.02
CA ARG A 226 -0.76 -16.10 9.39
C ARG A 226 -0.42 -16.75 8.04
N GLU A 227 -1.45 -17.12 7.27
CA GLU A 227 -1.34 -17.84 6.00
C GLU A 227 -1.76 -16.97 4.81
N ILE A 228 -1.00 -17.06 3.72
CA ILE A 228 -1.34 -16.52 2.39
C ILE A 228 -1.37 -17.73 1.45
N ILE A 229 -2.47 -17.90 0.72
CA ILE A 229 -2.69 -19.08 -0.13
C ILE A 229 -3.13 -18.59 -1.50
N SER A 230 -2.28 -18.75 -2.51
CA SER A 230 -2.48 -18.26 -3.87
C SER A 230 -2.45 -19.42 -4.88
N PHE A 231 -3.39 -19.40 -5.82
CA PHE A 231 -3.54 -20.45 -6.82
C PHE A 231 -3.82 -19.86 -8.20
N GLY A 232 -3.24 -20.46 -9.25
CA GLY A 232 -3.65 -20.29 -10.63
C GLY A 232 -3.09 -19.09 -11.38
N SER A 233 -2.22 -18.28 -10.78
CA SER A 233 -1.68 -17.07 -11.40
C SER A 233 -0.20 -16.90 -11.03
N GLY A 234 0.68 -17.00 -12.03
CA GLY A 234 2.11 -16.73 -11.88
C GLY A 234 2.45 -15.24 -11.88
N TYR A 235 1.49 -14.36 -12.19
CA TYR A 235 1.74 -12.93 -12.39
C TYR A 235 1.96 -12.12 -11.10
N GLY A 236 3.21 -11.69 -10.89
CA GLY A 236 3.61 -10.53 -10.07
C GLY A 236 2.85 -10.38 -8.74
N GLY A 237 1.89 -9.45 -8.67
CA GLY A 237 1.15 -9.14 -7.44
C GLY A 237 0.19 -10.22 -6.93
N ASN A 238 0.06 -11.35 -7.64
CA ASN A 238 -0.71 -12.53 -7.25
C ASN A 238 0.19 -13.68 -6.75
N SER A 239 1.42 -13.77 -7.28
CA SER A 239 2.38 -14.86 -7.03
C SER A 239 3.50 -14.47 -6.07
N LEU A 240 4.05 -13.26 -6.17
CA LEU A 240 5.10 -12.75 -5.27
C LEU A 240 4.48 -12.37 -3.92
N LEU A 241 4.28 -13.36 -3.03
CA LEU A 241 3.39 -13.21 -1.87
C LEU A 241 3.95 -12.19 -0.87
N GLY A 242 5.27 -12.02 -0.80
CA GLY A 242 5.93 -10.97 -0.02
C GLY A 242 5.43 -9.55 -0.30
N LYS A 243 5.14 -9.21 -1.57
CA LYS A 243 4.82 -7.83 -1.99
C LYS A 243 3.43 -7.37 -1.57
N LYS A 244 2.39 -7.73 -2.34
CA LYS A 244 1.03 -7.18 -2.12
C LYS A 244 0.20 -7.97 -1.11
N CYS A 245 0.44 -9.27 -1.00
CA CYS A 245 -0.32 -10.16 -0.13
C CYS A 245 0.15 -10.05 1.33
N PHE A 246 1.47 -10.15 1.56
CA PHE A 246 2.07 -9.93 2.87
C PHE A 246 2.16 -8.42 3.15
N ALA A 247 3.04 -7.68 2.48
CA ALA A 247 3.48 -6.37 2.95
C ALA A 247 2.45 -5.22 2.86
N LEU A 248 1.23 -5.46 2.36
CA LEU A 248 0.09 -4.57 2.58
C LEU A 248 -1.08 -5.24 3.31
N ARG A 249 -1.60 -6.39 2.85
CA ARG A 249 -2.81 -6.98 3.46
C ARG A 249 -2.53 -7.60 4.82
N MET A 250 -1.66 -8.62 4.90
CA MET A 250 -1.32 -9.24 6.19
C MET A 250 -0.65 -8.23 7.13
N ALA A 251 0.31 -7.47 6.60
CA ALA A 251 1.03 -6.42 7.32
C ALA A 251 0.09 -5.34 7.86
N GLY A 252 -0.90 -4.88 7.10
CA GLY A 252 -1.85 -3.86 7.57
C GLY A 252 -2.65 -4.30 8.79
N ARG A 253 -3.04 -5.58 8.87
CA ARG A 253 -3.75 -6.10 10.05
C ARG A 253 -2.83 -6.23 11.26
N LEU A 254 -1.60 -6.73 11.07
CA LEU A 254 -0.56 -6.77 12.09
C LEU A 254 -0.24 -5.36 12.60
N ALA A 255 -0.14 -4.39 11.70
CA ALA A 255 0.09 -2.97 12.01
C ALA A 255 -1.02 -2.37 12.89
N LYS A 256 -2.29 -2.74 12.65
CA LYS A 256 -3.43 -2.41 13.53
C LYS A 256 -3.31 -3.02 14.93
N GLU A 257 -2.76 -4.24 15.03
CA GLU A 257 -2.64 -5.00 16.28
C GLU A 257 -1.40 -4.58 17.11
N GLU A 258 -0.30 -4.25 16.45
CA GLU A 258 1.01 -3.97 17.05
C GLU A 258 1.38 -2.46 17.09
N GLY A 259 0.47 -1.57 16.66
CA GLY A 259 0.62 -0.11 16.80
C GLY A 259 1.52 0.58 15.76
N TRP A 260 1.50 0.13 14.50
CA TRP A 260 2.25 0.73 13.38
C TRP A 260 1.36 0.88 12.12
N LEU A 261 1.93 1.20 10.96
CA LEU A 261 1.22 1.40 9.68
C LEU A 261 1.91 0.63 8.55
N ALA A 262 1.15 -0.06 7.69
CA ALA A 262 1.66 -0.71 6.47
C ALA A 262 0.90 -0.18 5.25
N GLU A 263 1.58 0.59 4.40
CA GLU A 263 0.94 1.53 3.49
C GLU A 263 1.47 1.44 2.06
N HIS A 264 0.62 1.71 1.08
CA HIS A 264 0.92 1.70 -0.36
C HIS A 264 1.67 2.98 -0.79
N MET A 265 2.73 3.32 -0.06
CA MET A 265 3.49 4.55 -0.19
C MET A 265 4.89 4.30 -0.73
N LEU A 266 5.37 5.20 -1.59
CA LEU A 266 6.81 5.38 -1.76
C LEU A 266 7.42 6.02 -0.51
N ILE A 267 8.74 5.92 -0.37
CA ILE A 267 9.54 6.72 0.56
C ILE A 267 10.70 7.34 -0.22
N LEU A 268 10.89 8.66 -0.10
CA LEU A 268 12.01 9.38 -0.69
C LEU A 268 12.65 10.35 0.31
N GLY A 269 13.94 10.62 0.12
CA GLY A 269 14.67 11.72 0.74
C GLY A 269 14.74 12.90 -0.22
N VAL A 270 14.47 14.11 0.27
CA VAL A 270 14.69 15.38 -0.45
C VAL A 270 15.79 16.13 0.28
N THR A 271 16.84 16.54 -0.44
CA THR A 271 17.85 17.48 0.06
C THR A 271 17.72 18.80 -0.67
N ASN A 272 17.74 19.92 0.06
CA ASN A 272 17.64 21.26 -0.49
C ASN A 272 19.03 21.89 -0.76
N PRO A 273 19.12 23.08 -1.40
CA PRO A 273 20.40 23.72 -1.73
C PRO A 273 21.29 24.04 -0.51
N GLU A 274 20.69 24.23 0.67
CA GLU A 274 21.41 24.44 1.94
C GLU A 274 21.88 23.13 2.60
N GLY A 275 21.78 21.98 1.91
CA GLY A 275 22.24 20.67 2.38
C GLY A 275 21.35 20.02 3.45
N GLN A 276 20.16 20.58 3.70
CA GLN A 276 19.22 20.04 4.68
C GLN A 276 18.38 18.94 4.02
N LYS A 277 18.31 17.76 4.65
CA LYS A 277 17.58 16.58 4.14
C LYS A 277 16.32 16.29 4.95
N LYS A 278 15.23 15.90 4.27
CA LYS A 278 13.93 15.53 4.86
C LYS A 278 13.33 14.35 4.11
N TYR A 279 12.61 13.47 4.81
CA TYR A 279 11.96 12.31 4.19
C TYR A 279 10.45 12.49 4.06
N PHE A 280 9.92 12.06 2.92
CA PHE A 280 8.50 12.10 2.57
C PHE A 280 8.01 10.72 2.15
N ALA A 281 6.80 10.37 2.58
CA ALA A 281 6.07 9.22 2.07
C ALA A 281 4.93 9.68 1.15
N ALA A 282 4.62 8.95 0.07
CA ALA A 282 3.52 9.32 -0.82
C ALA A 282 2.66 8.14 -1.32
N ALA A 283 1.35 8.18 -1.04
CA ALA A 283 0.36 7.20 -1.48
C ALA A 283 -0.38 7.72 -2.72
N PHE A 284 -0.04 7.16 -3.88
CA PHE A 284 -0.82 7.28 -5.11
C PHE A 284 -1.27 5.90 -5.60
N PRO A 285 -2.47 5.77 -6.21
CA PRO A 285 -2.94 4.53 -6.83
C PRO A 285 -1.97 3.96 -7.86
N SER A 286 -2.19 2.70 -8.23
CA SER A 286 -1.38 2.01 -9.23
C SER A 286 -1.35 2.79 -10.56
N ALA A 287 -0.16 2.92 -11.15
CA ALA A 287 0.11 3.74 -12.34
C ALA A 287 -0.25 5.24 -12.21
N CYS A 288 -0.25 5.80 -11.00
CA CYS A 288 -0.38 7.25 -10.75
C CYS A 288 0.94 7.97 -10.38
N GLY A 289 2.08 7.36 -10.73
CA GLY A 289 3.39 8.05 -10.74
C GLY A 289 4.27 7.91 -9.49
N LYS A 290 4.04 6.91 -8.63
CA LYS A 290 4.90 6.71 -7.43
C LYS A 290 6.38 6.51 -7.80
N THR A 291 6.69 5.57 -8.69
CA THR A 291 8.06 5.30 -9.17
C THR A 291 8.75 6.54 -9.77
N ASN A 292 8.03 7.37 -10.53
CA ASN A 292 8.56 8.61 -11.10
C ASN A 292 8.86 9.68 -10.03
N LEU A 293 8.09 9.72 -8.94
CA LEU A 293 8.33 10.63 -7.81
C LEU A 293 9.47 10.12 -6.93
N ALA A 294 9.50 8.82 -6.61
CA ALA A 294 10.53 8.17 -5.80
C ALA A 294 11.94 8.25 -6.44
N MET A 295 12.00 8.13 -7.76
CA MET A 295 13.26 8.16 -8.55
C MET A 295 13.45 9.47 -9.33
N MET A 296 12.82 10.58 -8.88
CA MET A 296 12.82 11.83 -9.64
C MET A 296 14.24 12.35 -9.91
N ASN A 297 14.48 12.78 -11.15
CA ASN A 297 15.58 13.70 -11.46
C ASN A 297 15.04 15.13 -11.37
N PRO A 298 15.35 15.91 -10.30
CA PRO A 298 14.78 17.24 -10.11
C PRO A 298 15.31 18.23 -11.15
N THR A 299 14.46 19.17 -11.57
CA THR A 299 14.81 20.25 -12.52
C THR A 299 15.29 21.53 -11.84
N LEU A 300 14.96 21.75 -10.56
CA LEU A 300 15.48 22.87 -9.78
C LEU A 300 16.97 22.63 -9.39
N PRO A 301 17.90 23.54 -9.75
CA PRO A 301 19.29 23.43 -9.33
C PRO A 301 19.46 23.38 -7.81
N GLY A 302 20.44 22.61 -7.34
CA GLY A 302 20.75 22.46 -5.91
C GLY A 302 19.84 21.51 -5.13
N TRP A 303 18.69 21.09 -5.70
CA TRP A 303 17.85 20.07 -5.09
C TRP A 303 18.31 18.66 -5.47
N LYS A 304 18.27 17.72 -4.51
CA LYS A 304 18.51 16.28 -4.72
C LYS A 304 17.30 15.49 -4.26
N VAL A 305 16.94 14.44 -5.01
CA VAL A 305 15.99 13.41 -4.59
C VAL A 305 16.73 12.08 -4.52
N GLU A 306 16.43 11.29 -3.48
CA GLU A 306 17.00 9.97 -3.22
C GLU A 306 15.89 8.98 -2.87
N CYS A 307 15.98 7.75 -3.36
CA CYS A 307 14.91 6.74 -3.27
C CYS A 307 15.16 5.79 -2.09
N VAL A 308 14.20 5.63 -1.18
CA VAL A 308 14.22 4.57 -0.16
C VAL A 308 13.35 3.38 -0.61
N GLY A 309 12.19 3.66 -1.24
CA GLY A 309 11.31 2.66 -1.83
C GLY A 309 10.23 3.30 -2.70
N ASP A 310 9.67 2.57 -3.67
CA ASP A 310 8.75 3.13 -4.67
C ASP A 310 7.27 2.76 -4.50
N ASP A 311 6.96 1.75 -3.69
CA ASP A 311 5.62 1.12 -3.69
C ASP A 311 5.02 0.80 -2.31
N ILE A 312 5.83 0.43 -1.30
CA ILE A 312 5.38 0.07 0.04
C ILE A 312 6.23 0.76 1.12
N ALA A 313 5.57 1.22 2.19
CA ALA A 313 6.20 1.75 3.39
C ALA A 313 5.65 1.04 4.65
N TRP A 314 6.52 0.61 5.55
CA TRP A 314 6.16 0.18 6.90
C TRP A 314 6.63 1.25 7.88
N MET A 315 5.71 1.83 8.65
CA MET A 315 5.96 3.04 9.44
C MET A 315 5.53 2.90 10.91
N LYS A 316 6.39 3.28 11.86
CA LYS A 316 6.14 3.19 13.31
C LYS A 316 6.70 4.40 14.04
N PHE A 317 6.03 4.87 15.10
CA PHE A 317 6.59 5.91 15.95
C PHE A 317 7.73 5.36 16.83
N ASP A 318 8.88 6.05 16.84
CA ASP A 318 9.98 5.74 17.76
C ASP A 318 9.76 6.36 19.15
N GLN A 319 10.67 6.05 20.08
CA GLN A 319 10.61 6.54 21.47
C GLN A 319 10.74 8.07 21.57
N GLN A 320 11.29 8.72 20.54
CA GLN A 320 11.46 10.16 20.41
C GLN A 320 10.31 10.81 19.62
N GLY A 321 9.26 10.03 19.30
CA GLY A 321 8.05 10.47 18.63
C GLY A 321 8.19 10.72 17.13
N ASN A 322 9.30 10.34 16.48
CA ASN A 322 9.43 10.45 15.02
C ASN A 322 8.70 9.28 14.35
N LEU A 323 8.00 9.52 13.23
CA LEU A 323 7.45 8.43 12.41
C LEU A 323 8.59 7.83 11.56
N ARG A 324 9.16 6.72 12.02
CA ARG A 324 10.20 5.97 11.29
C ARG A 324 9.57 5.13 10.20
N ALA A 325 10.17 5.07 9.02
CA ALA A 325 9.74 4.26 7.89
C ALA A 325 10.87 3.41 7.33
N ILE A 326 10.58 2.15 6.98
CA ILE A 326 11.43 1.32 6.12
C ILE A 326 10.69 0.97 4.83
N ASN A 327 11.45 0.75 3.75
CA ASN A 327 10.99 0.01 2.60
C ASN A 327 11.11 -1.49 2.91
N PRO A 328 10.02 -2.27 2.92
CA PRO A 328 10.10 -3.71 3.14
C PRO A 328 10.65 -4.47 1.92
N GLU A 329 10.70 -3.86 0.74
CA GLU A 329 11.11 -4.50 -0.51
C GLU A 329 12.61 -4.33 -0.79
N ASN A 330 13.18 -5.24 -1.58
CA ASN A 330 14.60 -5.28 -1.98
C ASN A 330 14.83 -4.86 -3.46
N GLY A 331 13.74 -4.61 -4.19
CA GLY A 331 13.73 -4.30 -5.61
C GLY A 331 12.56 -3.43 -6.01
N PHE A 332 12.51 -3.06 -7.30
CA PHE A 332 11.43 -2.28 -7.88
C PHE A 332 10.70 -3.11 -8.95
N PHE A 333 9.39 -3.29 -8.76
CA PHE A 333 8.51 -3.97 -9.71
C PHE A 333 7.72 -2.93 -10.53
N GLY A 334 8.45 -2.04 -11.21
CA GLY A 334 7.91 -0.83 -11.84
C GLY A 334 7.12 -1.10 -13.12
N VAL A 335 6.21 -0.18 -13.47
CA VAL A 335 5.46 -0.20 -14.74
C VAL A 335 6.39 0.26 -15.86
N ALA A 336 6.55 -0.56 -16.90
CA ALA A 336 7.43 -0.21 -18.03
C ALA A 336 6.82 0.88 -18.96
N PRO A 337 5.57 0.77 -19.46
CA PRO A 337 5.00 1.77 -20.38
C PRO A 337 4.98 3.19 -19.80
N GLY A 338 5.41 4.16 -20.62
CA GLY A 338 5.61 5.55 -20.22
C GLY A 338 6.91 5.83 -19.44
N THR A 339 7.77 4.84 -19.23
CA THR A 339 9.13 5.05 -18.68
C THR A 339 10.09 5.41 -19.82
N SER A 340 10.66 6.61 -19.77
CA SER A 340 11.64 7.11 -20.75
C SER A 340 12.72 7.94 -20.08
N VAL A 341 13.74 8.35 -20.85
CA VAL A 341 14.78 9.29 -20.40
C VAL A 341 14.17 10.63 -19.93
N LYS A 342 12.99 11.00 -20.45
CA LYS A 342 12.26 12.20 -20.06
C LYS A 342 11.42 12.02 -18.79
N THR A 343 10.82 10.84 -18.58
CA THR A 343 9.85 10.63 -17.48
C THR A 343 10.45 9.97 -16.24
N ASN A 344 11.51 9.18 -16.39
CA ASN A 344 12.31 8.59 -15.31
C ASN A 344 13.70 8.13 -15.81
N PRO A 345 14.66 9.05 -16.02
CA PRO A 345 16.01 8.70 -16.48
C PRO A 345 16.80 7.84 -15.49
N ASN A 346 16.39 7.79 -14.21
CA ASN A 346 17.04 6.95 -13.22
C ASN A 346 16.61 5.49 -13.36
N ALA A 347 15.31 5.21 -13.51
CA ALA A 347 14.84 3.85 -13.83
C ALA A 347 15.44 3.31 -15.13
N ILE A 348 15.57 4.15 -16.18
CA ILE A 348 16.23 3.74 -17.44
C ILE A 348 17.67 3.25 -17.23
N LYS A 349 18.40 3.79 -16.24
CA LYS A 349 19.74 3.30 -15.87
C LYS A 349 19.65 2.01 -15.05
N THR A 350 18.75 1.96 -14.05
CA THR A 350 18.59 0.81 -13.14
C THR A 350 18.29 -0.49 -13.89
N ILE A 351 17.44 -0.44 -14.92
CA ILE A 351 16.91 -1.62 -15.62
C ILE A 351 17.84 -2.20 -16.71
N GLN A 352 19.03 -1.63 -16.91
CA GLN A 352 19.99 -2.07 -17.94
C GLN A 352 20.91 -3.23 -17.50
N SER A 353 20.78 -3.68 -16.24
CA SER A 353 21.47 -4.88 -15.74
C SER A 353 20.58 -5.70 -14.79
N ASN A 354 20.81 -7.01 -14.70
CA ASN A 354 20.20 -7.95 -13.74
C ASN A 354 18.67 -7.82 -13.59
N THR A 355 17.96 -7.55 -14.68
CA THR A 355 16.54 -7.16 -14.66
C THR A 355 15.66 -8.14 -15.44
N ILE A 356 14.59 -8.61 -14.81
CA ILE A 356 13.57 -9.44 -15.46
C ILE A 356 12.43 -8.53 -15.93
N PHE A 357 12.15 -8.53 -17.23
CA PHE A 357 11.03 -7.84 -17.86
C PHE A 357 9.86 -8.80 -18.10
N THR A 358 8.63 -8.31 -17.97
CA THR A 358 7.41 -9.10 -18.14
C THR A 358 6.45 -8.39 -19.10
N ASN A 359 6.10 -9.04 -20.21
CA ASN A 359 5.14 -8.55 -21.21
C ASN A 359 5.48 -7.20 -21.88
N VAL A 360 6.76 -6.88 -22.04
CA VAL A 360 7.23 -5.80 -22.94
C VAL A 360 7.45 -6.34 -24.35
N ALA A 361 7.66 -5.47 -25.34
CA ALA A 361 8.12 -5.89 -26.66
C ALA A 361 9.65 -6.12 -26.66
N GLU A 362 10.12 -7.00 -27.55
CA GLU A 362 11.54 -7.23 -27.82
C GLU A 362 11.95 -6.54 -29.12
N THR A 363 13.14 -5.94 -29.17
CA THR A 363 13.77 -5.49 -30.42
C THR A 363 14.65 -6.59 -31.00
N SER A 364 14.79 -6.68 -32.32
CA SER A 364 15.59 -7.71 -33.01
C SER A 364 17.10 -7.71 -32.66
N ASP A 365 17.64 -6.57 -32.20
CA ASP A 365 18.98 -6.47 -31.59
C ASP A 365 19.04 -6.94 -30.12
N GLY A 366 17.94 -7.47 -29.57
CA GLY A 366 17.84 -8.10 -28.26
C GLY A 366 17.62 -7.14 -27.09
N GLY A 367 17.06 -5.97 -27.36
CA GLY A 367 16.61 -5.00 -26.38
C GLY A 367 15.11 -5.10 -26.09
N VAL A 368 14.57 -4.06 -25.45
CA VAL A 368 13.16 -3.95 -25.04
C VAL A 368 12.53 -2.68 -25.59
N TYR A 369 11.21 -2.70 -25.77
CA TYR A 369 10.42 -1.57 -26.24
C TYR A 369 9.03 -1.53 -25.61
N TRP A 370 8.44 -0.33 -25.51
CA TRP A 370 7.08 -0.10 -25.00
C TRP A 370 6.56 1.29 -25.41
N GLU A 371 5.25 1.49 -25.28
CA GLU A 371 4.57 2.76 -25.49
C GLU A 371 5.18 3.88 -24.62
N GLY A 372 5.72 4.93 -25.25
CA GLY A 372 6.30 6.07 -24.53
C GLY A 372 7.68 5.80 -23.91
N ILE A 373 8.52 4.98 -24.55
CA ILE A 373 9.96 4.86 -24.24
C ILE A 373 10.80 6.07 -24.72
N ASP A 374 10.22 6.91 -25.60
CA ASP A 374 10.80 8.13 -26.19
C ASP A 374 12.20 7.96 -26.81
N GLN A 375 12.49 6.80 -27.42
CA GLN A 375 13.72 6.53 -28.16
C GLN A 375 13.40 6.05 -29.58
N PRO A 376 13.96 6.65 -30.64
CA PRO A 376 13.79 6.17 -32.00
C PRO A 376 14.57 4.86 -32.22
N LEU A 377 13.94 3.90 -32.89
CA LEU A 377 14.60 2.69 -33.39
C LEU A 377 15.37 3.00 -34.68
N ALA A 378 16.46 2.27 -34.93
CA ALA A 378 17.13 2.31 -36.23
C ALA A 378 16.24 1.63 -37.30
N PRO A 379 16.34 2.02 -38.60
CA PRO A 379 15.34 1.64 -39.61
C PRO A 379 15.22 0.14 -39.91
N ASP A 380 16.23 -0.64 -39.52
CA ASP A 380 16.34 -2.09 -39.67
C ASP A 380 15.82 -2.88 -38.46
N ILE A 381 15.59 -2.22 -37.32
CA ILE A 381 15.18 -2.86 -36.07
C ILE A 381 13.70 -3.22 -36.08
N LYS A 382 13.42 -4.48 -36.39
CA LYS A 382 12.11 -5.12 -36.18
C LYS A 382 11.77 -5.26 -34.69
N LEU A 383 10.47 -5.29 -34.40
CA LEU A 383 9.88 -5.52 -33.07
C LEU A 383 9.08 -6.83 -33.03
N THR A 384 9.14 -7.52 -31.89
CA THR A 384 8.23 -8.59 -31.50
C THR A 384 7.40 -8.12 -30.31
N SER A 385 6.08 -8.11 -30.43
CA SER A 385 5.17 -7.69 -29.38
C SER A 385 5.16 -8.67 -28.19
N TRP A 386 4.61 -8.22 -27.07
CA TRP A 386 4.40 -9.04 -25.87
C TRP A 386 3.52 -10.30 -26.10
N LYS A 387 2.83 -10.38 -27.24
CA LYS A 387 2.03 -11.55 -27.66
C LYS A 387 2.85 -12.59 -28.44
N GLY A 388 4.15 -12.36 -28.63
CA GLY A 388 5.06 -13.25 -29.38
C GLY A 388 5.00 -13.11 -30.91
N THR A 389 4.35 -12.07 -31.43
CA THR A 389 4.20 -11.82 -32.87
C THR A 389 5.05 -10.63 -33.34
N GLU A 390 5.46 -10.61 -34.61
CA GLU A 390 5.96 -9.38 -35.25
C GLU A 390 4.94 -8.22 -35.12
N TRP A 391 5.43 -6.99 -35.06
CA TRP A 391 4.61 -5.78 -34.82
C TRP A 391 5.18 -4.54 -35.51
N ASP A 392 4.29 -3.75 -36.12
CA ASP A 392 4.55 -2.43 -36.69
C ASP A 392 3.69 -1.36 -35.95
N PRO A 393 4.19 -0.12 -35.75
CA PRO A 393 3.39 0.99 -35.19
C PRO A 393 2.03 1.27 -35.85
N LYS A 394 1.77 0.74 -37.06
CA LYS A 394 0.49 0.83 -37.77
C LYS A 394 -0.57 -0.19 -37.29
N ASP A 395 -0.20 -1.21 -36.52
CA ASP A 395 -1.08 -2.35 -36.17
C ASP A 395 -2.21 -2.00 -35.19
N GLY A 396 -2.20 -0.81 -34.59
CA GLY A 396 -3.26 -0.27 -33.73
C GLY A 396 -3.35 -0.86 -32.32
N GLU A 397 -2.81 -2.04 -32.10
CA GLU A 397 -2.61 -2.65 -30.77
C GLU A 397 -1.25 -2.23 -30.17
N PRO A 398 -1.11 -2.11 -28.83
CA PRO A 398 0.16 -1.77 -28.19
C PRO A 398 1.18 -2.92 -28.27
N CYS A 399 2.46 -2.58 -28.46
CA CYS A 399 3.57 -3.52 -28.54
C CYS A 399 3.87 -4.18 -27.19
N ALA A 400 3.64 -3.47 -26.07
CA ALA A 400 3.76 -3.97 -24.71
C ALA A 400 2.39 -4.06 -24.02
N HIS A 401 2.23 -4.92 -23.02
CA HIS A 401 1.02 -4.92 -22.21
C HIS A 401 0.93 -3.61 -21.41
N PRO A 402 -0.23 -2.91 -21.30
CA PRO A 402 -0.33 -1.64 -20.57
C PRO A 402 -0.02 -1.68 -19.06
N ASN A 403 0.17 -2.87 -18.49
CA ASN A 403 0.62 -3.11 -17.11
C ASN A 403 1.91 -3.95 -17.05
N SER A 404 2.64 -4.08 -18.17
CA SER A 404 3.95 -4.73 -18.26
C SER A 404 4.97 -4.12 -17.31
N ARG A 405 5.97 -4.92 -16.94
CA ARG A 405 6.82 -4.67 -15.77
C ARG A 405 8.29 -4.84 -16.07
N PHE A 406 9.09 -4.14 -15.29
CA PHE A 406 10.46 -4.50 -14.98
C PHE A 406 10.54 -4.90 -13.50
N CYS A 407 11.36 -5.90 -13.20
CA CYS A 407 11.69 -6.40 -11.87
C CYS A 407 13.21 -6.27 -11.71
N THR A 408 13.66 -5.27 -10.95
CA THR A 408 15.07 -4.84 -10.90
C THR A 408 15.55 -4.61 -9.46
N PRO A 409 16.80 -4.99 -9.09
CA PRO A 409 17.31 -4.81 -7.73
C PRO A 409 17.40 -3.34 -7.32
N ALA A 410 17.06 -3.02 -6.06
CA ALA A 410 16.98 -1.62 -5.64
C ALA A 410 18.35 -0.96 -5.52
N SER A 411 19.36 -1.72 -5.11
CA SER A 411 20.77 -1.32 -5.01
C SER A 411 21.39 -0.81 -6.32
N GLN A 412 20.81 -1.14 -7.48
CA GLN A 412 21.25 -0.63 -8.79
C GLN A 412 20.75 0.79 -9.11
N CYS A 413 19.85 1.36 -8.31
CA CYS A 413 19.32 2.69 -8.59
C CYS A 413 20.40 3.76 -8.33
N PRO A 414 20.75 4.61 -9.33
CA PRO A 414 21.85 5.57 -9.22
C PRO A 414 21.58 6.72 -8.23
N ILE A 415 20.38 6.75 -7.64
CA ILE A 415 19.98 7.66 -6.56
C ILE A 415 19.31 6.89 -5.40
N ILE A 416 19.68 5.63 -5.16
CA ILE A 416 19.26 4.92 -3.95
C ILE A 416 19.77 5.69 -2.71
N ASP A 417 18.92 5.83 -1.70
CA ASP A 417 19.24 6.59 -0.49
C ASP A 417 20.26 5.82 0.35
N PRO A 418 21.33 6.45 0.89
CA PRO A 418 22.28 5.75 1.75
C PRO A 418 21.64 5.15 3.02
N ALA A 419 20.45 5.58 3.42
CA ALA A 419 19.68 5.02 4.52
C ALA A 419 18.58 4.02 4.08
N TRP A 420 18.55 3.55 2.83
CA TRP A 420 17.45 2.71 2.32
C TRP A 420 17.30 1.36 3.04
N GLU A 421 18.40 0.80 3.57
CA GLU A 421 18.40 -0.41 4.43
C GLU A 421 18.67 -0.11 5.92
N ALA A 422 18.60 1.15 6.35
CA ALA A 422 18.84 1.50 7.75
C ALA A 422 17.80 0.81 8.66
N PRO A 423 18.21 -0.06 9.60
CA PRO A 423 17.29 -0.93 10.34
C PRO A 423 16.33 -0.15 11.24
N GLU A 424 16.69 1.05 11.68
CA GLU A 424 15.84 1.96 12.46
C GLU A 424 14.85 2.77 11.60
N GLY A 425 15.03 2.78 10.29
CA GLY A 425 14.21 3.52 9.32
C GLY A 425 14.41 5.03 9.30
N VAL A 426 13.92 5.66 8.24
CA VAL A 426 14.05 7.11 7.99
C VAL A 426 12.90 7.91 8.65
N PRO A 427 13.15 9.11 9.20
CA PRO A 427 12.11 9.89 9.87
C PRO A 427 11.24 10.68 8.87
N ILE A 428 9.99 10.26 8.70
CA ILE A 428 9.01 10.90 7.82
C ILE A 428 8.49 12.21 8.42
N GLU A 429 8.64 13.31 7.69
CA GLU A 429 8.15 14.64 8.08
C GLU A 429 6.92 15.10 7.27
N GLY A 430 6.67 14.48 6.11
CA GLY A 430 5.50 14.75 5.28
C GLY A 430 4.91 13.49 4.64
N ILE A 431 3.59 13.43 4.55
CA ILE A 431 2.83 12.38 3.87
C ILE A 431 2.01 13.02 2.75
N ILE A 432 2.09 12.47 1.54
CA ILE A 432 1.48 13.04 0.34
C ILE A 432 0.45 12.07 -0.25
N PHE A 433 -0.80 12.50 -0.36
CA PHE A 433 -1.86 11.79 -1.08
C PHE A 433 -2.02 12.33 -2.51
N GLY A 434 -2.62 11.55 -3.42
CA GLY A 434 -2.88 12.04 -4.78
C GLY A 434 -3.40 10.96 -5.74
N GLY A 435 -3.92 11.39 -6.89
CA GLY A 435 -4.49 10.52 -7.90
C GLY A 435 -4.78 11.26 -9.20
N ARG A 436 -5.22 10.54 -10.24
CA ARG A 436 -5.54 11.13 -11.55
C ARG A 436 -6.89 11.86 -11.48
N ARG A 437 -6.84 13.20 -11.35
CA ARG A 437 -8.05 14.06 -11.33
C ARG A 437 -7.99 15.08 -12.49
N PRO A 438 -8.72 14.88 -13.59
CA PRO A 438 -8.63 15.76 -14.75
C PRO A 438 -9.19 17.18 -14.48
N ALA A 439 -10.09 17.34 -13.52
CA ALA A 439 -10.75 18.62 -13.21
C ALA A 439 -10.75 18.94 -11.71
N GLY A 440 -10.87 20.25 -11.40
CA GLY A 440 -11.26 20.83 -10.11
C GLY A 440 -10.31 20.71 -8.91
N VAL A 441 -9.51 19.65 -8.82
CA VAL A 441 -8.51 19.46 -7.76
C VAL A 441 -7.20 20.18 -8.15
N PRO A 442 -6.64 21.07 -7.31
CA PRO A 442 -5.45 21.84 -7.63
C PRO A 442 -4.16 21.03 -7.54
N LEU A 443 -3.06 21.57 -8.10
CA LEU A 443 -1.74 20.91 -8.14
C LEU A 443 -1.26 20.41 -6.77
N VAL A 444 -1.43 21.21 -5.71
CA VAL A 444 -1.07 20.86 -4.33
C VAL A 444 -1.93 21.62 -3.31
N TYR A 445 -2.25 20.96 -2.20
CA TYR A 445 -2.75 21.58 -0.97
C TYR A 445 -2.26 20.86 0.30
N GLU A 446 -2.13 21.58 1.42
CA GLU A 446 -1.82 21.06 2.76
C GLU A 446 -3.11 20.96 3.59
N ALA A 447 -3.25 19.87 4.35
CA ALA A 447 -4.39 19.65 5.24
C ALA A 447 -4.35 20.54 6.50
N LEU A 448 -5.52 20.97 6.96
CA LEU A 448 -5.67 21.87 8.12
C LEU A 448 -5.28 21.24 9.47
N SER A 449 -5.24 19.91 9.55
CA SER A 449 -4.93 19.13 10.76
C SER A 449 -4.69 17.66 10.38
N TRP A 450 -4.20 16.85 11.33
CA TRP A 450 -4.11 15.39 11.15
C TRP A 450 -5.47 14.76 10.80
N GLN A 451 -6.54 15.17 11.49
CA GLN A 451 -7.88 14.65 11.27
C GLN A 451 -8.44 15.07 9.89
N HIS A 452 -8.10 16.28 9.43
CA HIS A 452 -8.38 16.70 8.06
C HIS A 452 -7.56 15.90 7.03
N GLY A 453 -6.28 15.63 7.31
CA GLY A 453 -5.41 14.84 6.43
C GLY A 453 -5.87 13.39 6.29
N VAL A 454 -6.34 12.77 7.37
CA VAL A 454 -6.96 11.43 7.34
C VAL A 454 -8.28 11.44 6.54
N PHE A 455 -9.07 12.51 6.61
CA PHE A 455 -10.24 12.68 5.74
C PHE A 455 -9.83 12.86 4.26
N VAL A 456 -8.78 13.62 3.97
CA VAL A 456 -8.25 13.79 2.60
C VAL A 456 -7.76 12.47 2.02
N GLY A 457 -7.05 11.64 2.80
CA GLY A 457 -6.71 10.27 2.40
C GLY A 457 -7.95 9.39 2.16
N ALA A 458 -8.98 9.50 3.01
CA ALA A 458 -10.25 8.78 2.86
C ALA A 458 -11.10 9.24 1.67
N ALA A 459 -10.88 10.48 1.22
CA ALA A 459 -11.57 11.11 0.10
C ALA A 459 -10.89 10.89 -1.26
N MET A 460 -9.74 10.20 -1.32
CA MET A 460 -8.99 10.01 -2.55
C MET A 460 -9.82 9.35 -3.67
N ARG A 461 -9.75 9.94 -4.86
CA ARG A 461 -10.33 9.45 -6.11
C ARG A 461 -9.30 9.51 -7.23
N SER A 462 -9.40 8.64 -8.24
CA SER A 462 -8.52 8.61 -9.41
C SER A 462 -9.24 8.04 -10.62
N GLU A 463 -8.87 8.47 -11.83
CA GLU A 463 -9.11 7.66 -13.04
C GLU A 463 -8.56 6.24 -12.85
N ALA A 464 -9.33 5.24 -13.27
CA ALA A 464 -8.92 3.83 -13.27
C ALA A 464 -7.73 3.57 -14.20
N THR A 465 -6.95 2.52 -13.90
CA THR A 465 -5.73 2.15 -14.64
C THR A 465 -5.64 0.63 -14.86
N ALA A 466 -4.87 0.21 -15.87
CA ALA A 466 -4.75 -1.20 -16.29
C ALA A 466 -4.04 -2.14 -15.28
N ALA A 467 -3.79 -1.69 -14.05
CA ALA A 467 -3.11 -2.47 -13.01
C ALA A 467 -4.01 -3.49 -12.28
N ALA A 468 -5.26 -3.62 -12.71
CA ALA A 468 -6.30 -4.55 -12.27
C ALA A 468 -7.34 -4.72 -13.40
N GLU A 469 -8.42 -5.47 -13.19
CA GLU A 469 -9.43 -5.77 -14.22
C GLU A 469 -10.32 -4.59 -14.68
N HIS A 470 -10.17 -3.40 -14.08
CA HIS A 470 -11.03 -2.23 -14.33
C HIS A 470 -10.71 -1.54 -15.68
N LYS A 471 -11.74 -1.32 -16.51
CA LYS A 471 -11.61 -0.72 -17.85
C LYS A 471 -12.20 0.69 -17.94
N GLY A 472 -11.60 1.53 -18.78
CA GLY A 472 -12.10 2.88 -19.11
C GLY A 472 -11.64 3.99 -18.17
N LYS A 473 -11.86 5.26 -18.57
CA LYS A 473 -11.44 6.47 -17.83
C LYS A 473 -12.46 6.89 -16.76
N VAL A 474 -12.90 5.94 -15.93
CA VAL A 474 -13.88 6.19 -14.85
C VAL A 474 -13.15 6.67 -13.59
N ILE A 475 -13.68 7.71 -12.94
CA ILE A 475 -13.19 8.17 -11.63
C ILE A 475 -13.70 7.20 -10.55
N MET A 476 -12.78 6.43 -9.96
CA MET A 476 -13.06 5.54 -8.84
C MET A 476 -12.57 6.16 -7.53
N HIS A 477 -13.19 5.79 -6.41
CA HIS A 477 -12.56 6.00 -5.10
C HIS A 477 -11.41 5.02 -4.92
N ASP A 478 -10.32 5.48 -4.32
CA ASP A 478 -9.18 4.65 -3.88
C ASP A 478 -8.57 5.27 -2.60
N PRO A 479 -9.26 5.18 -1.45
CA PRO A 479 -8.84 5.82 -0.22
C PRO A 479 -7.45 5.32 0.22
N PHE A 480 -6.55 6.26 0.54
CA PHE A 480 -5.13 6.02 0.87
C PHE A 480 -4.35 5.25 -0.21
N ALA A 481 -4.87 5.16 -1.45
CA ALA A 481 -4.40 4.22 -2.48
C ALA A 481 -4.46 2.73 -2.06
N MET A 482 -5.23 2.42 -1.01
CA MET A 482 -5.25 1.12 -0.34
C MET A 482 -6.50 0.27 -0.66
N ARG A 483 -7.38 0.70 -1.56
CA ARG A 483 -8.64 -0.01 -1.89
C ARG A 483 -8.47 -1.53 -2.14
N PRO A 484 -7.50 -2.00 -2.96
CA PRO A 484 -7.32 -3.44 -3.21
C PRO A 484 -6.32 -4.10 -2.24
N PHE A 485 -5.97 -3.40 -1.15
CA PHE A 485 -4.86 -3.73 -0.24
C PHE A 485 -5.21 -3.65 1.25
N PHE A 486 -6.40 -3.18 1.64
CA PHE A 486 -6.86 -3.26 3.03
C PHE A 486 -6.90 -4.71 3.51
N GLY A 487 -6.13 -5.04 4.54
CA GLY A 487 -6.15 -6.36 5.20
C GLY A 487 -7.30 -6.56 6.20
N TYR A 488 -8.08 -5.52 6.44
CA TYR A 488 -9.15 -5.47 7.45
C TYR A 488 -10.06 -4.26 7.20
N ASN A 489 -11.17 -4.21 7.93
CA ASN A 489 -12.23 -3.20 7.82
C ASN A 489 -11.71 -1.75 7.73
N PHE A 490 -11.99 -1.08 6.60
CA PHE A 490 -11.61 0.31 6.33
C PHE A 490 -12.05 1.31 7.42
N GLY A 491 -13.22 1.15 8.02
CA GLY A 491 -13.68 2.00 9.13
C GLY A 491 -12.82 1.84 10.40
N LYS A 492 -12.26 0.65 10.64
CA LYS A 492 -11.24 0.41 11.68
C LYS A 492 -9.88 0.98 11.26
N TYR A 493 -9.52 0.92 9.99
CA TYR A 493 -8.28 1.52 9.46
C TYR A 493 -8.26 3.04 9.63
N LEU A 494 -9.36 3.74 9.31
CA LEU A 494 -9.49 5.18 9.61
C LEU A 494 -9.40 5.46 11.12
N ALA A 495 -10.01 4.62 11.96
CA ALA A 495 -9.92 4.76 13.41
C ALA A 495 -8.49 4.53 13.96
N HIS A 496 -7.71 3.69 13.29
CA HIS A 496 -6.29 3.43 13.59
C HIS A 496 -5.42 4.63 13.21
N TRP A 497 -5.54 5.14 11.98
CA TRP A 497 -4.89 6.38 11.54
C TRP A 497 -5.22 7.58 12.44
N LEU A 498 -6.48 7.72 12.88
CA LEU A 498 -6.89 8.75 13.84
C LEU A 498 -6.35 8.53 15.26
N SER A 499 -5.94 7.31 15.62
CA SER A 499 -5.34 7.01 16.92
C SER A 499 -3.88 7.49 17.04
N MET A 500 -3.18 7.65 15.92
CA MET A 500 -1.78 8.12 15.89
C MET A 500 -1.62 9.52 16.52
N ALA A 501 -2.61 10.39 16.38
CA ALA A 501 -2.67 11.69 17.07
C ALA A 501 -2.90 11.60 18.60
N GLN A 502 -2.90 10.39 19.17
CA GLN A 502 -3.00 10.11 20.59
C GLN A 502 -1.77 9.33 21.11
N HIS A 503 -0.80 9.03 20.24
CA HIS A 503 0.46 8.42 20.63
C HIS A 503 1.33 9.45 21.40
N PRO A 504 1.94 9.09 22.54
CA PRO A 504 2.81 9.99 23.29
C PRO A 504 3.92 10.60 22.43
N ALA A 505 4.20 11.90 22.65
CA ALA A 505 5.24 12.68 21.98
C ALA A 505 5.22 12.69 20.42
N ALA A 506 4.16 12.19 19.77
CA ALA A 506 4.15 11.97 18.32
C ALA A 506 4.29 13.27 17.51
N LYS A 507 5.38 13.35 16.73
CA LYS A 507 5.64 14.37 15.71
C LYS A 507 4.89 13.96 14.46
N LEU A 508 3.60 14.29 14.42
CA LEU A 508 2.74 13.97 13.29
C LEU A 508 3.26 14.67 12.02
N PRO A 509 3.57 13.93 10.94
CA PRO A 509 4.01 14.55 9.70
C PRO A 509 2.89 15.39 9.08
N LYS A 510 3.27 16.42 8.31
CA LYS A 510 2.30 17.22 7.55
C LYS A 510 1.66 16.38 6.46
N ILE A 511 0.34 16.48 6.32
CA ILE A 511 -0.39 15.78 5.27
C ILE A 511 -0.69 16.76 4.14
N PHE A 512 -0.29 16.38 2.93
CA PHE A 512 -0.55 17.10 1.69
C PHE A 512 -1.38 16.24 0.73
N HIS A 513 -1.97 16.87 -0.28
CA HIS A 513 -2.52 16.17 -1.44
C HIS A 513 -2.12 16.88 -2.73
N VAL A 514 -1.78 16.12 -3.78
CA VAL A 514 -1.32 16.61 -5.08
C VAL A 514 -2.18 16.11 -6.25
N ASN A 515 -2.13 16.85 -7.36
CA ASN A 515 -2.74 16.45 -8.62
C ASN A 515 -1.85 16.84 -9.81
N TRP A 516 -1.01 15.90 -10.25
CA TRP A 516 -0.19 16.06 -11.47
C TRP A 516 -0.99 16.03 -12.76
N PHE A 517 -2.29 15.70 -12.69
CA PHE A 517 -3.08 15.24 -13.84
C PHE A 517 -4.26 16.17 -14.19
N ARG A 518 -4.32 17.38 -13.59
CA ARG A 518 -5.31 18.40 -13.96
C ARG A 518 -5.14 18.79 -15.43
N LYS A 519 -6.25 18.91 -16.14
CA LYS A 519 -6.31 19.22 -17.57
C LYS A 519 -7.06 20.51 -17.84
N ASP A 520 -6.77 21.08 -19.00
CA ASP A 520 -7.56 22.15 -19.60
C ASP A 520 -8.74 21.62 -20.43
N LYS A 521 -9.45 22.54 -21.08
CA LYS A 521 -10.61 22.25 -21.95
C LYS A 521 -10.23 21.46 -23.22
N ASP A 522 -8.97 21.51 -23.65
CA ASP A 522 -8.45 20.76 -24.80
C ASP A 522 -7.98 19.34 -24.39
N GLY A 523 -8.07 19.00 -23.10
CA GLY A 523 -7.63 17.73 -22.54
C GLY A 523 -6.10 17.63 -22.31
N ARG A 524 -5.37 18.73 -22.47
CA ARG A 524 -3.92 18.83 -22.25
C ARG A 524 -3.64 19.01 -20.76
N PHE A 525 -2.53 18.47 -20.26
CA PHE A 525 -2.16 18.65 -18.84
C PHE A 525 -1.74 20.10 -18.56
N LEU A 526 -2.27 20.68 -17.49
CA LEU A 526 -1.93 22.04 -17.02
C LEU A 526 -0.57 22.12 -16.31
N TRP A 527 0.05 20.98 -16.02
CA TRP A 527 1.33 20.86 -15.33
C TRP A 527 2.24 19.85 -16.07
N PRO A 528 3.53 20.16 -16.30
CA PRO A 528 4.45 19.28 -17.02
C PRO A 528 4.80 17.98 -16.28
N GLY A 529 4.71 17.97 -14.95
CA GLY A 529 4.96 16.76 -14.14
C GLY A 529 6.43 16.36 -14.04
N PHE A 530 6.67 15.08 -13.77
CA PHE A 530 7.99 14.44 -13.72
C PHE A 530 9.01 15.22 -12.88
N GLY A 531 10.15 15.63 -13.45
CA GLY A 531 11.20 16.38 -12.75
C GLY A 531 10.74 17.74 -12.19
N GLU A 532 9.75 18.39 -12.82
CA GLU A 532 9.23 19.68 -12.37
C GLU A 532 8.45 19.56 -11.04
N ASN A 533 8.01 18.36 -10.66
CA ASN A 533 7.37 18.12 -9.36
C ASN A 533 8.30 18.46 -8.18
N CYS A 534 9.61 18.59 -8.38
CA CYS A 534 10.54 19.09 -7.36
C CYS A 534 10.16 20.49 -6.85
N ARG A 535 9.52 21.34 -7.67
CA ARG A 535 9.01 22.67 -7.27
C ARG A 535 7.92 22.57 -6.21
N VAL A 536 7.10 21.53 -6.29
CA VAL A 536 6.04 21.23 -5.31
C VAL A 536 6.64 20.57 -4.05
N LEU A 537 7.64 19.70 -4.20
CA LEU A 537 8.40 19.17 -3.06
C LEU A 537 9.14 20.28 -2.29
N ALA A 538 9.70 21.27 -2.99
CA ALA A 538 10.36 22.42 -2.38
C ALA A 538 9.38 23.23 -1.51
N TRP A 539 8.19 23.53 -2.02
CA TRP A 539 7.14 24.16 -1.20
C TRP A 539 6.76 23.29 0.01
N MET A 540 6.54 21.98 -0.16
CA MET A 540 6.25 21.07 0.97
C MET A 540 7.37 21.06 2.02
N PHE A 541 8.63 21.08 1.59
CA PHE A 541 9.82 21.13 2.42
C PHE A 541 9.84 22.40 3.27
N ASP A 542 9.60 23.57 2.67
CA ASP A 542 9.49 24.84 3.40
C ASP A 542 8.25 24.90 4.29
N ARG A 543 7.13 24.28 3.89
CA ARG A 543 5.94 24.13 4.74
C ARG A 543 6.22 23.27 5.97
N VAL A 544 7.04 22.22 5.86
CA VAL A 544 7.54 21.42 6.99
C VAL A 544 8.44 22.26 7.92
N GLN A 545 9.27 23.15 7.38
CA GLN A 545 10.05 24.09 8.19
C GLN A 545 9.23 25.24 8.81
N GLY A 546 7.94 25.38 8.46
CA GLY A 546 7.11 26.51 8.87
C GLY A 546 7.43 27.83 8.13
N LYS A 547 8.19 27.77 7.03
CA LYS A 547 8.66 28.93 6.23
C LYS A 547 7.84 29.18 4.96
N GLY A 548 7.28 28.14 4.34
CA GLY A 548 6.64 28.25 3.03
C GLY A 548 5.36 29.10 3.06
N GLY A 549 5.27 30.11 2.17
CA GLY A 549 4.08 30.96 2.02
C GLY A 549 2.85 30.14 1.60
N ALA A 550 1.72 30.33 2.26
CA ALA A 550 0.52 29.54 2.02
C ALA A 550 -0.78 30.23 2.47
N ARG A 551 -1.69 30.43 1.51
CA ARG A 551 -3.01 31.02 1.71
C ARG A 551 -4.07 29.97 2.05
N LEU A 552 -4.96 30.30 2.97
CA LEU A 552 -6.08 29.43 3.36
C LEU A 552 -7.17 29.39 2.26
N THR A 553 -7.73 28.20 2.02
CA THR A 553 -8.87 27.96 1.13
C THR A 553 -9.87 27.00 1.80
N PRO A 554 -11.10 26.81 1.27
CA PRO A 554 -12.08 25.88 1.83
C PRO A 554 -11.63 24.41 1.92
N ILE A 555 -10.56 24.01 1.22
CA ILE A 555 -10.07 22.62 1.12
C ILE A 555 -8.73 22.38 1.84
N GLY A 556 -8.11 23.43 2.40
CA GLY A 556 -6.74 23.37 2.92
C GLY A 556 -5.95 24.65 2.64
N TYR A 557 -4.65 24.64 2.96
CA TYR A 557 -3.73 25.69 2.53
C TYR A 557 -3.19 25.37 1.13
N VAL A 558 -3.08 26.38 0.27
CA VAL A 558 -2.42 26.26 -1.04
C VAL A 558 -1.27 27.28 -1.12
N PRO A 559 -0.31 27.13 -2.05
CA PRO A 559 0.72 28.13 -2.27
C PRO A 559 0.14 29.54 -2.48
N GLU A 560 0.83 30.53 -1.93
CA GLU A 560 0.74 31.92 -2.39
C GLU A 560 1.38 32.04 -3.78
N GLU A 561 1.05 33.10 -4.53
CA GLU A 561 1.41 33.23 -5.95
C GLU A 561 2.92 33.24 -6.20
N ALA A 562 3.70 33.77 -5.25
CA ALA A 562 5.17 33.77 -5.28
C ALA A 562 5.82 32.58 -4.52
N ALA A 563 5.02 31.66 -3.94
CA ALA A 563 5.53 30.57 -3.10
C ALA A 563 5.90 29.29 -3.89
N LEU A 564 5.79 29.30 -5.22
CA LEU A 564 6.32 28.27 -6.10
C LEU A 564 7.34 28.88 -7.06
N ASP A 565 8.50 28.26 -7.18
CA ASP A 565 9.46 28.60 -8.23
C ASP A 565 8.94 28.10 -9.58
N LEU A 566 8.53 29.03 -10.45
CA LEU A 566 8.02 28.77 -11.80
C LEU A 566 8.98 29.26 -12.90
N ARG A 567 10.26 29.53 -12.58
CA ARG A 567 11.27 29.93 -13.56
C ARG A 567 11.46 28.84 -14.62
N GLY A 568 11.37 29.19 -15.89
CA GLY A 568 11.39 28.27 -17.03
C GLY A 568 10.06 27.57 -17.32
N LEU A 569 8.97 27.95 -16.63
CA LEU A 569 7.62 27.39 -16.77
C LEU A 569 6.57 28.49 -17.05
N GLU A 570 6.94 29.53 -17.80
CA GLU A 570 6.14 30.73 -18.05
C GLU A 570 4.79 30.45 -18.74
N ALA A 571 4.65 29.30 -19.41
CA ALA A 571 3.41 28.84 -20.04
C ALA A 571 2.40 28.19 -19.05
N VAL A 572 2.75 27.99 -17.78
CA VAL A 572 1.86 27.35 -16.79
C VAL A 572 0.77 28.34 -16.33
N ARG A 573 -0.49 28.00 -16.61
CA ARG A 573 -1.68 28.75 -16.17
C ARG A 573 -1.94 28.56 -14.67
N VAL A 574 -1.15 29.23 -13.83
CA VAL A 574 -1.22 29.14 -12.35
C VAL A 574 -2.63 29.34 -11.80
N SER A 575 -3.36 30.35 -12.31
CA SER A 575 -4.72 30.69 -11.88
C SER A 575 -5.72 29.56 -12.12
N GLU A 576 -5.66 28.90 -13.28
CA GLU A 576 -6.48 27.73 -13.63
C GLU A 576 -6.05 26.50 -12.83
N LEU A 577 -4.73 26.28 -12.70
CA LEU A 577 -4.12 25.15 -12.00
C LEU A 577 -4.48 25.12 -10.51
N PHE A 578 -4.55 26.29 -9.87
CA PHE A 578 -4.96 26.48 -8.46
C PHE A 578 -6.42 26.95 -8.27
N GLN A 579 -7.25 26.94 -9.32
CA GLN A 579 -8.66 27.31 -9.21
C GLN A 579 -9.43 26.27 -8.38
N VAL A 580 -10.13 26.74 -7.35
CA VAL A 580 -11.06 25.98 -6.50
C VAL A 580 -12.48 26.46 -6.81
N SER A 581 -13.19 25.79 -7.74
CA SER A 581 -14.59 26.14 -8.06
C SER A 581 -15.55 25.65 -6.97
N LYS A 582 -16.48 26.52 -6.54
CA LYS A 582 -17.50 26.17 -5.55
C LYS A 582 -18.37 24.99 -6.01
N GLU A 583 -18.83 25.03 -7.25
CA GLU A 583 -19.76 24.04 -7.83
C GLU A 583 -19.16 22.64 -7.80
N PHE A 584 -17.94 22.50 -8.36
CA PHE A 584 -17.19 21.24 -8.35
C PHE A 584 -16.98 20.70 -6.93
N TRP A 585 -16.68 21.56 -5.95
CA TRP A 585 -16.42 21.12 -4.58
C TRP A 585 -17.70 20.87 -3.77
N GLU A 586 -18.87 21.37 -4.19
CA GLU A 586 -20.17 20.94 -3.68
C GLU A 586 -20.53 19.54 -4.23
N GLU A 587 -20.35 19.30 -5.53
CA GLU A 587 -20.54 17.98 -6.15
C GLU A 587 -19.61 16.91 -5.56
N GLU A 588 -18.31 17.21 -5.45
CA GLU A 588 -17.30 16.32 -4.87
C GLU A 588 -17.60 15.99 -3.40
N ALA A 589 -18.07 16.96 -2.61
CA ALA A 589 -18.43 16.75 -1.21
C ALA A 589 -19.67 15.87 -1.04
N ASP A 590 -20.72 16.06 -1.86
CA ASP A 590 -21.91 15.20 -1.85
C ASP A 590 -21.58 13.77 -2.34
N GLU A 591 -20.66 13.61 -3.28
CA GLU A 591 -20.22 12.30 -3.76
C GLU A 591 -19.37 11.54 -2.73
N ILE A 592 -18.42 12.22 -2.06
CA ILE A 592 -17.70 11.65 -0.92
C ILE A 592 -18.68 11.28 0.22
N HIS A 593 -19.73 12.09 0.45
CA HIS A 593 -20.77 11.79 1.43
C HIS A 593 -21.52 10.50 1.09
N LYS A 594 -21.97 10.34 -0.16
CA LYS A 594 -22.65 9.12 -0.65
C LYS A 594 -21.75 7.90 -0.45
N TYR A 595 -20.51 7.94 -0.97
CA TYR A 595 -19.54 6.85 -0.88
C TYR A 595 -19.30 6.39 0.57
N LEU A 596 -19.02 7.33 1.49
CA LEU A 596 -18.76 7.02 2.90
C LEU A 596 -20.01 6.58 3.66
N GLU A 597 -21.21 7.05 3.27
CA GLU A 597 -22.48 6.53 3.81
C GLU A 597 -22.78 5.12 3.28
N GLU A 598 -22.58 4.83 1.99
CA GLU A 598 -22.84 3.53 1.36
C GLU A 598 -21.93 2.42 1.88
N GLN A 599 -20.63 2.70 2.00
CA GLN A 599 -19.68 1.75 2.58
C GLN A 599 -19.80 1.66 4.12
N GLY A 600 -20.64 2.46 4.77
CA GLY A 600 -20.75 2.55 6.24
C GLY A 600 -22.13 2.19 6.82
N ARG A 601 -22.22 1.07 7.57
CA ARG A 601 -23.46 0.71 8.27
C ARG A 601 -23.79 1.71 9.38
N ARG A 602 -25.08 2.02 9.54
CA ARG A 602 -25.64 3.09 10.40
C ARG A 602 -25.14 3.17 11.86
N GLY A 603 -24.57 2.10 12.41
CA GLY A 603 -24.03 2.03 13.78
C GLY A 603 -22.59 2.54 13.96
N GLU A 604 -21.79 2.66 12.89
CA GLU A 604 -20.37 3.04 12.99
C GLU A 604 -20.16 4.56 13.21
N LYS A 605 -21.24 5.35 13.05
CA LYS A 605 -21.29 6.80 13.31
C LYS A 605 -20.76 7.20 14.70
N ASN A 606 -20.82 6.30 15.69
CA ASN A 606 -20.36 6.56 17.05
C ASN A 606 -18.84 6.76 17.22
N VAL A 607 -18.00 6.15 16.38
CA VAL A 607 -16.53 6.16 16.59
C VAL A 607 -15.94 7.54 16.35
N LEU A 608 -16.32 8.17 15.23
CA LEU A 608 -15.85 9.51 14.86
C LEU A 608 -16.46 10.62 15.71
N GLN A 609 -17.72 10.45 16.16
CA GLN A 609 -18.38 11.47 16.99
C GLN A 609 -17.90 11.50 18.44
N LYS A 610 -17.60 10.35 19.07
CA LYS A 610 -17.26 10.31 20.50
C LYS A 610 -15.86 10.87 20.83
N LYS A 611 -14.87 10.76 19.94
CA LYS A 611 -13.52 11.33 20.18
C LYS A 611 -13.44 12.85 20.00
N GLN A 612 -14.39 13.50 19.32
CA GLN A 612 -14.41 14.97 19.13
C GLN A 612 -14.93 15.79 20.34
N GLN A 613 -15.30 15.17 21.47
CA GLN A 613 -15.94 15.87 22.60
C GLN A 613 -14.99 16.42 23.68
N LYS A 614 -13.66 16.26 23.54
CA LYS A 614 -12.67 16.79 24.50
C LYS A 614 -11.45 17.37 23.77
N GLY A 615 -11.35 18.70 23.66
CA GLY A 615 -10.13 19.37 23.19
C GLY A 615 -10.31 20.80 22.68
N SER A 616 -9.77 21.77 23.45
CA SER A 616 -9.28 23.10 23.04
C SER A 616 -10.27 24.21 22.58
N PRO A 617 -9.86 25.51 22.72
CA PRO A 617 -10.71 26.68 22.44
C PRO A 617 -10.57 27.20 20.99
N GLY A 618 -11.41 28.18 20.63
CA GLY A 618 -11.67 28.56 19.23
C GLY A 618 -10.84 29.71 18.65
N ILE A 619 -10.88 29.79 17.32
CA ILE A 619 -10.40 30.90 16.46
C ILE A 619 -11.55 31.21 15.48
N HIS A 620 -11.81 32.49 15.18
CA HIS A 620 -12.93 32.90 14.32
C HIS A 620 -12.48 33.39 12.93
N GLY A 621 -13.22 32.98 11.88
CA GLY A 621 -13.17 33.58 10.54
C GLY A 621 -12.98 32.60 9.38
N ALA A 622 -14.08 32.11 8.80
CA ALA A 622 -14.07 31.37 7.52
C ALA A 622 -15.43 31.47 6.78
N PRO A 623 -15.45 31.59 5.42
CA PRO A 623 -16.70 31.68 4.65
C PRO A 623 -17.46 30.34 4.50
N SER A 624 -18.73 30.41 4.07
CA SER A 624 -19.63 29.25 4.03
C SER A 624 -19.61 28.48 2.71
N VAL A 625 -19.01 27.28 2.72
CA VAL A 625 -19.26 26.23 1.70
C VAL A 625 -20.10 25.07 2.29
N TYR A 626 -19.86 24.68 3.55
CA TYR A 626 -20.55 23.55 4.21
C TYR A 626 -21.99 23.85 4.72
N ARG A 627 -22.89 24.33 3.85
CA ARG A 627 -24.29 24.70 4.18
C ARG A 627 -25.39 23.98 3.38
N ALA A 628 -25.20 22.69 3.08
CA ALA A 628 -26.27 21.78 2.64
C ALA A 628 -26.78 20.83 3.77
N SER A 629 -27.92 20.16 3.52
CA SER A 629 -28.53 19.05 4.29
C SER A 629 -28.61 19.15 5.83
N CYS A 630 -29.51 20.01 6.34
CA CYS A 630 -29.86 20.04 7.77
C CYS A 630 -30.75 18.85 8.21
N ARG A 631 -30.18 17.65 8.43
CA ARG A 631 -30.70 16.58 9.34
C ARG A 631 -29.80 15.32 9.52
N CYS A 632 -28.48 15.38 9.33
CA CYS A 632 -27.59 14.20 9.52
C CYS A 632 -26.38 14.48 10.46
N PRO A 633 -25.99 13.57 11.37
CA PRO A 633 -24.90 13.82 12.32
C PRO A 633 -23.49 13.97 11.71
N TRP A 634 -23.26 13.47 10.49
CA TRP A 634 -21.99 13.65 9.77
C TRP A 634 -21.71 15.13 9.42
N GLY A 635 -22.75 15.90 9.08
CA GLY A 635 -22.62 17.34 8.84
C GLY A 635 -22.17 18.11 10.09
N ALA A 636 -22.39 17.56 11.29
CA ALA A 636 -21.86 18.11 12.53
C ALA A 636 -20.38 17.77 12.77
N ALA A 637 -19.84 16.71 12.16
CA ALA A 637 -18.41 16.41 12.18
C ALA A 637 -17.65 17.31 11.20
N LEU A 638 -18.17 17.52 9.99
CA LEU A 638 -17.63 18.46 8.99
C LEU A 638 -17.52 19.89 9.55
N ARG A 639 -18.60 20.41 10.15
CA ARG A 639 -18.59 21.77 10.76
C ARG A 639 -17.64 21.90 11.95
N ARG A 640 -17.33 20.82 12.67
CA ARG A 640 -16.38 20.82 13.80
C ARG A 640 -14.94 20.65 13.35
N ALA A 641 -14.67 19.83 12.33
CA ALA A 641 -13.35 19.70 11.72
C ALA A 641 -12.86 21.03 11.09
N ALA A 642 -13.79 21.87 10.63
CA ALA A 642 -13.52 23.22 10.15
C ALA A 642 -13.42 24.30 11.26
N GLY A 643 -13.61 23.97 12.54
CA GLY A 643 -13.47 24.91 13.67
C GLY A 643 -14.54 26.01 13.80
N VAL A 644 -15.58 26.03 12.96
CA VAL A 644 -16.49 27.19 12.83
C VAL A 644 -17.61 27.19 13.87
N VAL A 645 -17.64 28.23 14.71
CA VAL A 645 -18.77 28.58 15.60
C VAL A 645 -19.33 29.97 15.25
N TRP A 646 -20.66 30.07 15.12
CA TRP A 646 -21.41 31.30 14.88
C TRP A 646 -22.60 31.42 15.86
N PRO A 647 -23.06 32.64 16.21
CA PRO A 647 -24.16 32.85 17.16
C PRO A 647 -25.54 32.47 16.58
N ARG A 648 -26.54 32.34 17.47
CA ARG A 648 -27.93 32.08 17.10
C ARG A 648 -28.66 33.38 16.72
N VAL A 649 -29.53 33.28 15.71
CA VAL A 649 -30.51 34.31 15.32
C VAL A 649 -31.92 33.70 15.45
N PRO A 650 -32.98 34.45 15.84
CA PRO A 650 -34.27 33.87 16.20
C PRO A 650 -35.09 33.30 15.02
N PRO A 651 -36.06 32.40 15.26
CA PRO A 651 -36.87 31.80 14.22
C PRO A 651 -38.08 32.67 13.82
N GLY A 652 -38.28 32.84 12.51
CA GLY A 652 -39.47 33.45 11.92
C GLY A 652 -39.66 32.98 10.48
N SER A 653 -40.90 32.60 10.13
CA SER A 653 -41.35 31.94 8.87
C SER A 653 -40.57 30.65 8.48
N TRP A 654 -41.19 29.64 7.85
CA TRP A 654 -42.48 29.56 7.14
C TRP A 654 -43.40 28.46 7.68
N ARG A 655 -44.71 28.59 7.40
CA ARG A 655 -45.70 27.52 7.56
C ARG A 655 -45.85 26.76 6.24
N LEU A 656 -46.07 25.45 6.30
CA LEU A 656 -47.23 24.76 5.71
C LEU A 656 -47.35 23.34 6.33
N LEU A 657 -48.44 22.62 6.02
CA LEU A 657 -48.91 21.33 6.60
C LEU A 657 -47.78 20.27 6.77
N GLY A 658 -47.81 19.34 7.75
CA GLY A 658 -48.92 18.54 8.30
C GLY A 658 -48.80 17.10 7.74
N VAL A 659 -49.03 15.99 8.44
CA VAL A 659 -49.83 15.72 9.66
C VAL A 659 -49.17 14.60 10.49
N LEU A 660 -49.19 14.70 11.82
CA LEU A 660 -49.54 13.61 12.77
C LEU A 660 -49.45 14.12 14.23
N ARG A 661 -50.49 13.82 15.03
CA ARG A 661 -50.44 13.80 16.50
C ARG A 661 -49.97 12.38 16.93
N GLU A 662 -49.86 11.96 18.19
CA GLU A 662 -50.30 12.39 19.54
C GLU A 662 -49.30 11.70 20.53
N ILE A 663 -49.09 11.95 21.82
CA ILE A 663 -49.92 12.33 22.99
C ILE A 663 -49.02 13.15 23.96
N GLN A 664 -49.57 14.01 24.83
CA GLN A 664 -48.80 14.62 25.93
C GLN A 664 -49.65 14.95 27.19
N THR A 665 -49.52 14.14 28.25
CA THR A 665 -49.91 14.40 29.65
C THR A 665 -49.14 13.41 30.55
N HIS A 666 -48.84 13.63 31.84
CA HIS A 666 -49.28 14.66 32.82
C HIS A 666 -48.10 15.41 33.51
N ARG A 667 -48.43 16.50 34.21
CA ARG A 667 -47.60 17.16 35.25
C ARG A 667 -48.09 16.77 36.65
N ALA A 668 -47.25 16.91 37.70
CA ALA A 668 -47.70 17.17 39.08
C ALA A 668 -46.60 17.82 39.96
N LEU A 669 -47.02 18.63 40.94
CA LEU A 669 -46.21 19.27 42.01
C LEU A 669 -47.14 19.54 43.23
N GLY A 670 -46.69 19.59 44.49
CA GLY A 670 -45.36 19.25 45.01
C GLY A 670 -45.08 19.80 46.43
N GLY A 671 -45.26 18.99 47.47
CA GLY A 671 -45.02 19.31 48.89
C GLY A 671 -46.28 19.32 49.77
N PRO A 672 -46.21 19.62 51.09
CA PRO A 672 -45.02 19.82 51.93
C PRO A 672 -45.04 19.09 53.33
N HIS A 673 -43.97 19.30 54.13
CA HIS A 673 -43.82 19.07 55.59
C HIS A 673 -43.90 17.65 56.23
N ALA A 674 -42.83 17.26 56.96
CA ALA A 674 -42.84 16.75 58.35
C ALA A 674 -41.40 16.69 58.95
N SER A 675 -41.27 16.55 60.28
CA SER A 675 -40.04 16.77 61.06
C SER A 675 -39.46 15.55 61.80
N CYS A 676 -38.11 15.52 61.98
CA CYS A 676 -37.30 15.06 63.14
C CYS A 676 -35.84 14.78 62.65
N ARG A 677 -34.74 15.28 63.24
CA ARG A 677 -34.12 15.01 64.56
C ARG A 677 -33.95 13.50 64.81
N SER A 678 -32.77 12.92 65.03
CA SER A 678 -31.40 13.42 65.29
C SER A 678 -30.36 12.41 64.72
N ALA A 679 -29.03 12.39 64.92
CA ALA A 679 -28.14 13.04 65.90
C ALA A 679 -26.69 13.26 65.35
N ARG A 680 -25.69 13.25 66.24
CA ARG A 680 -24.22 13.46 66.09
C ARG A 680 -23.53 12.90 67.38
N PRO A 681 -22.21 13.01 67.60
CA PRO A 681 -21.05 12.61 66.78
C PRO A 681 -19.97 11.86 67.62
N SER A 682 -18.80 11.53 67.06
CA SER A 682 -17.52 11.46 67.80
C SER A 682 -16.33 11.74 66.88
N LEU A 683 -15.18 12.14 67.44
CA LEU A 683 -13.97 12.59 66.74
C LEU A 683 -12.75 12.42 67.69
N VAL A 684 -11.51 12.58 67.19
CA VAL A 684 -10.21 12.51 67.93
C VAL A 684 -9.80 11.06 68.27
N ALA A 685 -8.67 10.45 67.86
CA ALA A 685 -7.30 10.81 67.39
C ALA A 685 -6.21 10.89 68.49
N VAL A 686 -5.07 10.20 68.30
CA VAL A 686 -3.70 10.51 68.80
C VAL A 686 -2.70 9.38 68.40
N LEU A 687 -1.41 9.70 68.27
CA LEU A 687 -0.24 8.85 67.92
C LEU A 687 0.61 8.56 69.21
N PRO A 688 1.90 8.12 69.26
CA PRO A 688 2.89 7.81 68.21
C PRO A 688 3.85 6.60 68.46
N SER A 689 4.86 6.49 67.57
CA SER A 689 6.18 5.79 67.73
C SER A 689 6.20 4.25 67.71
N GLY A 690 7.27 3.58 67.22
CA GLY A 690 8.57 4.08 66.74
C GLY A 690 9.29 3.17 65.71
N ARG A 691 10.39 3.69 65.15
CA ARG A 691 11.39 3.02 64.25
C ARG A 691 12.63 2.56 65.12
N PRO A 692 13.82 2.12 64.63
CA PRO A 692 14.32 2.00 63.23
C PRO A 692 15.23 0.79 62.83
N HIS A 693 15.50 0.74 61.51
CA HIS A 693 16.74 0.34 60.78
C HIS A 693 17.60 -0.89 61.16
N HIS A 694 18.03 -1.65 60.13
CA HIS A 694 19.45 -1.61 59.68
C HIS A 694 19.66 -2.02 58.20
N THR A 695 20.72 -1.46 57.60
CA THR A 695 21.32 -1.68 56.25
C THR A 695 22.87 -1.58 56.42
N PRO A 696 23.79 -1.55 55.41
CA PRO A 696 23.74 -1.72 53.93
C PRO A 696 24.62 -2.93 53.47
N GLN A 697 25.37 -3.10 52.33
CA GLN A 697 25.92 -2.26 51.23
C GLN A 697 26.10 -3.01 49.87
N TRP A 698 26.11 -2.21 48.80
CA TRP A 698 26.88 -2.24 47.53
C TRP A 698 27.82 -3.42 47.14
N ARG A 699 27.77 -3.81 45.84
CA ARG A 699 28.90 -3.77 44.88
C ARG A 699 28.45 -3.96 43.40
N VAL A 700 29.35 -3.65 42.46
CA VAL A 700 29.21 -3.62 40.99
C VAL A 700 30.62 -3.83 40.38
N PRO A 701 30.82 -4.31 39.13
CA PRO A 701 30.08 -5.28 38.31
C PRO A 701 30.89 -6.60 38.14
N GLY A 702 30.39 -7.49 37.28
CA GLY A 702 31.12 -8.63 36.69
C GLY A 702 30.43 -9.07 35.41
#